data_AF-A0A4W6ENY7-F1
#
_entry.id   AF-A0A4W6ENY7-F1
#
_cell.length_a   1.000
_cell.length_b   1.000
_cell.length_c   1.000
_cell.angle_alpha   90.00
_cell.angle_beta   90.00
_cell.angle_gamma   90.00
#
_symmetry.space_group_name_H-M   'P 1'
#
loop_
_entity.id
_entity.type
_entity.pdbx_description
1 polymer ?
#
loop_
_entity_poly.entity_id
_entity_poly.type
_entity_poly.pdbx_seq_one_letter_code
_entity_poly.pdbx_strand_id
1 'polypeptide(L)'
;MAWHGAFAVLAVASLPCLYILRSTGTAHHFAYLLNTSDYRILRMDEDHDRMYVGSKDHILSLDLHDINKDPHIIHWPVSERRRMECLVSGKDANEECANFIRLIEPWNRTQLYICGTGAYNPVCTFVNRGRKPQVRIEDLINAQAKKVISRHLPPPEEIFHLEPGRVESGKGKCSYDPKLNSVSALINGELYAGVYVDFMGTDSAIFRTLGTKTAMRTDQYNSRWLNDPTFIRVHLIPDSAERNDDKLYFFFREKSSEMGQSPVTQSRIGRICLNDDGGHCCLVNKWSTFLKARLICSVPGADGMETHFDELRDVYIQPTQDTKNPVIYGVFSVSGSVFKDIRMVFNGPFAHKEGPNYQWVAYTGKIPYPRPGTCPGGTFTPNMKSTKDYPDEVINFMRNHPAMYNAVYPVHKRPLVVRTNVDYEFTTITVDQVTAADGNYEVLFLGTDKGTVQKVIVLPRDDLQTEELVLEEVEVFKVPTPITTMKISSKRQQLYVSSVVGLTQLALHRCDVYGEACADCCLARDPYCAWDGKSCSRYSASQKRRSRRQDVKYGNPIRQCRGFNSNANKNTLEMVQYGVEGSSTFLECQARSPHAVIKWHLQRDNSDRRKEMRSDGRVLKTEQGLLLRSLQKNFKHTLVKLQLVVLSSRAVNSVLVEGGGGLAPSSLHSSSTQWTPSAGQYKDLLTILSQPEMSLINQYCQDYWQFGDPLLGALKAKDLKELKDQKKPRNRRHHGEEEEKEDQEEVET
;
A
#
# COMPACT_ATOMS: atom_id res chain seq x y z
N MET A 1 -42.85 11.53 -34.35
CA MET A 1 -41.39 11.81 -34.29
C MET A 1 -40.98 11.95 -32.81
N ALA A 2 -40.35 10.93 -32.19
CA ALA A 2 -40.50 10.72 -30.73
C ALA A 2 -39.39 9.79 -30.09
N TRP A 3 -38.93 10.04 -28.83
CA TRP A 3 -37.83 9.41 -27.97
C TRP A 3 -38.15 8.86 -26.49
N HIS A 4 -38.01 7.57 -26.08
CA HIS A 4 -37.96 7.08 -24.63
C HIS A 4 -36.53 6.60 -24.32
N GLY A 5 -36.22 5.88 -23.23
CA GLY A 5 -35.36 4.65 -23.22
C GLY A 5 -33.83 4.74 -23.08
N ALA A 6 -33.27 5.11 -21.94
CA ALA A 6 -31.84 5.44 -21.75
C ALA A 6 -30.83 4.27 -21.57
N PHE A 7 -29.88 4.05 -22.50
CA PHE A 7 -28.76 3.07 -22.29
C PHE A 7 -27.63 3.58 -21.40
N ALA A 8 -27.22 2.76 -20.44
CA ALA A 8 -25.90 2.76 -19.80
C ALA A 8 -25.15 1.46 -20.15
N VAL A 9 -23.82 1.54 -20.29
CA VAL A 9 -22.93 0.38 -20.43
C VAL A 9 -22.15 0.26 -19.12
N LEU A 10 -22.07 -0.94 -18.55
CA LEU A 10 -21.54 -1.15 -17.20
C LEU A 10 -20.70 -2.44 -17.12
N ALA A 11 -19.56 -2.36 -16.41
CA ALA A 11 -18.68 -3.47 -16.02
C ALA A 11 -18.01 -3.12 -14.66
N VAL A 12 -17.44 -4.12 -13.98
CA VAL A 12 -17.43 -4.38 -12.50
C VAL A 12 -16.37 -3.57 -11.67
N ALA A 13 -16.32 -3.46 -10.32
CA ALA A 13 -17.23 -2.87 -9.29
C ALA A 13 -16.47 -1.99 -8.26
N SER A 14 -17.12 -0.95 -7.68
CA SER A 14 -16.73 -0.29 -6.43
C SER A 14 -17.92 0.28 -5.62
N LEU A 15 -18.29 -0.45 -4.58
CA LEU A 15 -18.94 0.06 -3.35
C LEU A 15 -17.85 0.10 -2.25
N PRO A 16 -18.04 0.75 -1.07
CA PRO A 16 -16.97 0.93 -0.07
C PRO A 16 -16.20 -0.37 0.21
N CYS A 17 -14.89 -0.35 -0.10
CA CYS A 17 -14.15 -1.55 -0.49
C CYS A 17 -13.96 -2.52 0.69
N LEU A 18 -13.84 -1.99 1.91
CA LEU A 18 -13.71 -2.77 3.13
C LEU A 18 -14.95 -3.62 3.50
N TYR A 19 -16.17 -3.15 3.19
CA TYR A 19 -17.37 -3.94 3.45
C TYR A 19 -17.45 -5.17 2.52
N ILE A 20 -16.99 -5.01 1.28
CA ILE A 20 -16.89 -6.11 0.30
C ILE A 20 -15.86 -7.14 0.75
N LEU A 21 -14.69 -6.71 1.23
CA LEU A 21 -13.65 -7.62 1.76
C LEU A 21 -14.16 -8.57 2.84
N ARG A 22 -14.88 -8.01 3.83
CA ARG A 22 -15.45 -8.79 4.93
C ARG A 22 -16.59 -9.70 4.47
N SER A 23 -17.46 -9.20 3.60
CA SER A 23 -18.58 -9.98 3.04
C SER A 23 -18.11 -11.18 2.20
N THR A 24 -17.02 -11.00 1.44
CA THR A 24 -16.47 -12.06 0.56
C THR A 24 -15.58 -13.06 1.28
N GLY A 25 -15.22 -12.84 2.56
CA GLY A 25 -14.26 -13.67 3.27
C GLY A 25 -12.84 -13.65 2.68
N THR A 26 -12.52 -12.67 1.84
CA THR A 26 -11.22 -12.57 1.15
C THR A 26 -10.15 -11.85 1.96
N ALA A 27 -10.53 -11.25 3.09
CA ALA A 27 -9.58 -10.75 4.08
C ALA A 27 -9.99 -11.04 5.53
N HIS A 28 -8.97 -11.34 6.32
CA HIS A 28 -9.05 -11.57 7.76
C HIS A 28 -8.22 -10.49 8.45
N HIS A 29 -8.77 -9.86 9.48
CA HIS A 29 -8.08 -8.79 10.22
C HIS A 29 -7.86 -9.22 11.66
N PHE A 30 -6.62 -9.07 12.14
CA PHE A 30 -6.18 -9.36 13.49
C PHE A 30 -5.69 -8.08 14.19
N ALA A 31 -6.21 -7.85 15.39
CA ALA A 31 -5.67 -6.91 16.36
C ALA A 31 -5.88 -7.54 17.74
N TYR A 32 -4.83 -7.64 18.56
CA TYR A 32 -4.88 -8.42 19.80
C TYR A 32 -5.74 -7.75 20.88
N LEU A 33 -5.50 -6.46 21.13
CA LEU A 33 -6.23 -5.64 22.10
C LEU A 33 -6.43 -4.22 21.55
N LEU A 34 -7.50 -3.53 21.97
CA LEU A 34 -7.78 -2.14 21.54
C LEU A 34 -6.63 -1.15 21.82
N ASN A 35 -5.80 -1.42 22.85
CA ASN A 35 -4.67 -0.57 23.23
C ASN A 35 -3.30 -1.07 22.72
N THR A 36 -3.26 -2.16 21.96
CA THR A 36 -2.00 -2.64 21.34
C THR A 36 -1.80 -2.01 19.98
N SER A 37 -0.59 -1.52 19.72
CA SER A 37 -0.25 -0.79 18.50
C SER A 37 1.10 -1.21 17.92
N ASP A 38 1.41 -0.67 16.74
CA ASP A 38 2.73 -0.72 16.10
C ASP A 38 3.16 -2.12 15.59
N TYR A 39 2.30 -2.78 14.82
CA TYR A 39 2.52 -4.13 14.26
C TYR A 39 3.54 -4.18 13.12
N ARG A 40 4.58 -3.31 13.13
CA ARG A 40 5.45 -3.06 11.97
C ARG A 40 6.44 -4.19 11.66
N ILE A 41 6.81 -5.03 12.63
CA ILE A 41 7.80 -6.10 12.42
C ILE A 41 7.10 -7.39 12.05
N LEU A 42 7.09 -7.75 10.76
CA LEU A 42 6.58 -9.02 10.26
C LEU A 42 7.71 -9.96 9.86
N ARG A 43 7.83 -11.10 10.54
CA ARG A 43 8.75 -12.20 10.17
C ARG A 43 7.96 -13.46 9.82
N MET A 44 7.83 -13.71 8.53
CA MET A 44 7.20 -14.92 8.00
C MET A 44 8.15 -16.12 8.11
N ASP A 45 7.63 -17.25 8.59
CA ASP A 45 8.32 -18.54 8.70
C ASP A 45 7.44 -19.62 8.05
N GLU A 46 7.63 -19.82 6.74
CA GLU A 46 6.88 -20.84 5.98
C GLU A 46 7.24 -22.28 6.35
N ASP A 47 8.36 -22.49 7.05
CA ASP A 47 8.75 -23.82 7.53
C ASP A 47 7.93 -24.19 8.77
N HIS A 48 7.71 -23.26 9.70
CA HIS A 48 6.88 -23.47 10.90
C HIS A 48 5.39 -23.15 10.69
N ASP A 49 5.01 -22.69 9.49
CA ASP A 49 3.66 -22.23 9.13
C ASP A 49 3.15 -21.07 10.01
N ARG A 50 4.06 -20.20 10.50
CA ARG A 50 3.76 -19.08 11.41
C ARG A 50 4.25 -17.72 10.89
N MET A 51 3.51 -16.67 11.23
CA MET A 51 3.95 -15.28 11.16
C MET A 51 4.31 -14.80 12.57
N TYR A 52 5.57 -14.41 12.78
CA TYR A 52 5.97 -13.73 14.00
C TYR A 52 5.78 -12.23 13.83
N VAL A 53 5.10 -11.61 14.79
CA VAL A 53 4.78 -10.17 14.75
C VAL A 53 5.31 -9.48 16.00
N GLY A 54 6.05 -8.40 15.80
CA GLY A 54 6.45 -7.49 16.88
C GLY A 54 5.51 -6.30 16.96
N SER A 55 5.05 -5.99 18.17
CA SER A 55 4.20 -4.82 18.46
C SER A 55 4.65 -4.11 19.75
N LYS A 56 3.89 -3.12 20.23
CA LYS A 56 4.11 -2.49 21.54
C LYS A 56 3.95 -3.52 22.68
N ASP A 57 5.01 -3.71 23.47
CA ASP A 57 5.13 -4.60 24.63
C ASP A 57 4.83 -6.09 24.39
N HIS A 58 4.63 -6.52 23.14
CA HIS A 58 4.19 -7.88 22.82
C HIS A 58 4.91 -8.48 21.61
N ILE A 59 5.08 -9.80 21.64
CA ILE A 59 5.56 -10.63 20.54
C ILE A 59 4.48 -11.68 20.26
N LEU A 60 4.04 -11.79 19.02
CA LEU A 60 2.94 -12.66 18.60
C LEU A 60 3.44 -13.75 17.65
N SER A 61 2.78 -14.91 17.64
CA SER A 61 2.94 -15.98 16.66
C SER A 61 1.57 -16.39 16.14
N LEU A 62 1.27 -16.01 14.89
CA LEU A 62 -0.01 -16.19 14.22
C LEU A 62 0.10 -17.29 13.15
N ASP A 63 -0.96 -18.03 12.85
CA ASP A 63 -0.96 -19.07 11.81
C ASP A 63 -1.00 -18.47 10.38
N LEU A 64 -0.26 -19.06 9.43
CA LEU A 64 -0.18 -18.59 8.03
C LEU A 64 -1.33 -19.08 7.11
N HIS A 65 -2.37 -19.70 7.65
CA HIS A 65 -3.63 -20.00 6.95
C HIS A 65 -4.75 -19.09 7.45
N ASP A 66 -4.86 -18.89 8.76
CA ASP A 66 -5.78 -17.94 9.39
C ASP A 66 -5.09 -17.24 10.56
N ILE A 67 -4.79 -15.95 10.40
CA ILE A 67 -4.08 -15.16 11.43
C ILE A 67 -4.86 -15.01 12.75
N ASN A 68 -6.15 -15.36 12.81
CA ASN A 68 -6.95 -15.34 14.03
C ASN A 68 -6.97 -16.69 14.77
N LYS A 69 -6.45 -17.74 14.15
CA LYS A 69 -6.44 -19.08 14.73
C LYS A 69 -5.24 -19.27 15.66
N ASP A 70 -5.54 -19.70 16.88
CA ASP A 70 -4.57 -20.10 17.91
C ASP A 70 -3.34 -19.17 18.02
N PRO A 71 -3.54 -17.85 18.25
CA PRO A 71 -2.45 -16.89 18.39
C PRO A 71 -1.68 -17.13 19.69
N HIS A 72 -0.36 -17.37 19.61
CA HIS A 72 0.49 -17.43 20.80
C HIS A 72 1.11 -16.07 21.06
N ILE A 73 1.13 -15.65 22.33
CA ILE A 73 1.36 -14.26 22.70
C ILE A 73 2.28 -14.19 23.92
N ILE A 74 3.38 -13.47 23.75
CA ILE A 74 4.34 -13.16 24.81
C ILE A 74 4.19 -11.68 25.15
N HIS A 75 3.85 -11.38 26.40
CA HIS A 75 3.90 -10.02 26.95
C HIS A 75 5.31 -9.77 27.51
N TRP A 76 6.02 -8.80 26.93
CA TRP A 76 7.40 -8.43 27.29
C TRP A 76 7.54 -6.91 27.49
N PRO A 77 6.88 -6.34 28.52
CA PRO A 77 6.91 -4.92 28.81
C PRO A 77 8.23 -4.49 29.48
N VAL A 78 8.45 -3.19 29.56
CA VAL A 78 9.49 -2.61 30.45
C VAL A 78 9.07 -2.69 31.92
N SER A 79 10.04 -2.70 32.84
CA SER A 79 9.75 -2.56 34.27
C SER A 79 9.23 -1.15 34.60
N GLU A 80 8.38 -1.05 35.62
CA GLU A 80 7.84 0.24 36.11
C GLU A 80 8.94 1.26 36.40
N ARG A 81 10.04 0.84 37.03
CA ARG A 81 11.23 1.67 37.24
C ARG A 81 11.78 2.23 35.92
N ARG A 82 11.95 1.38 34.91
CA ARG A 82 12.48 1.80 33.60
C ARG A 82 11.51 2.73 32.87
N ARG A 83 10.19 2.51 32.99
CA ARG A 83 9.17 3.44 32.47
C ARG A 83 9.30 4.80 33.14
N MET A 84 9.41 4.86 34.47
CA MET A 84 9.60 6.12 35.21
C MET A 84 10.90 6.84 34.83
N GLU A 85 12.01 6.14 34.66
CA GLU A 85 13.28 6.72 34.18
C GLU A 85 13.12 7.36 32.79
N CYS A 86 12.37 6.72 31.87
CA CYS A 86 12.05 7.26 30.55
C CYS A 86 11.16 8.51 30.63
N LEU A 87 10.10 8.49 31.46
CA LEU A 87 9.18 9.62 31.65
C LEU A 87 9.89 10.86 32.20
N VAL A 88 10.72 10.69 33.23
CA VAL A 88 11.52 11.80 33.82
C VAL A 88 12.57 12.34 32.83
N SER A 89 12.91 11.59 31.80
CA SER A 89 13.75 12.04 30.68
C SER A 89 12.98 12.84 29.61
N GLY A 90 11.71 13.21 29.86
CA GLY A 90 10.89 14.07 28.99
C GLY A 90 10.28 13.37 27.78
N LYS A 91 10.14 12.03 27.82
CA LYS A 91 9.57 11.20 26.74
C LYS A 91 8.09 10.87 26.99
N ASP A 92 7.33 10.65 25.93
CA ASP A 92 5.88 10.42 26.05
C ASP A 92 5.53 9.05 26.68
N ALA A 93 4.52 9.05 27.54
CA ALA A 93 4.09 7.87 28.30
C ALA A 93 3.48 6.77 27.43
N ASN A 94 2.77 7.13 26.36
CA ASN A 94 1.95 6.22 25.57
C ASN A 94 2.62 5.87 24.23
N GLU A 95 3.38 6.78 23.63
CA GLU A 95 4.05 6.61 22.34
C GLU A 95 5.51 6.14 22.45
N GLU A 96 6.17 6.38 23.58
CA GLU A 96 7.65 6.33 23.65
C GLU A 96 8.18 5.45 24.79
N CYS A 97 7.63 5.55 26.00
CA CYS A 97 8.11 4.83 27.17
C CYS A 97 7.57 3.39 27.31
N ALA A 98 7.70 2.60 26.24
CA ALA A 98 7.33 1.18 26.19
C ALA A 98 8.39 0.34 25.46
N ASN A 99 8.25 -0.99 25.47
CA ASN A 99 9.11 -1.90 24.71
C ASN A 99 8.52 -2.15 23.31
N PHE A 100 8.89 -1.33 22.34
CA PHE A 100 8.48 -1.56 20.95
C PHE A 100 9.42 -2.55 20.29
N ILE A 101 8.89 -3.70 19.84
CA ILE A 101 9.71 -4.71 19.15
C ILE A 101 10.18 -4.16 17.79
N ARG A 102 11.46 -4.32 17.49
CA ARG A 102 12.13 -3.74 16.31
C ARG A 102 12.92 -4.76 15.48
N LEU A 103 13.15 -5.96 16.02
CA LEU A 103 13.90 -7.03 15.38
C LEU A 103 13.32 -8.39 15.76
N ILE A 104 13.08 -9.26 14.75
CA ILE A 104 12.75 -10.68 14.94
C ILE A 104 13.50 -11.48 13.85
N GLU A 105 14.54 -12.22 14.22
CA GLU A 105 15.34 -13.03 13.30
C GLU A 105 15.48 -14.49 13.82
N PRO A 106 15.58 -15.51 12.94
CA PRO A 106 15.76 -16.90 13.36
C PRO A 106 17.20 -17.15 13.82
N TRP A 107 17.41 -17.36 15.12
CA TRP A 107 18.72 -17.67 15.69
C TRP A 107 19.19 -19.09 15.31
N ASN A 108 18.27 -20.04 15.40
CA ASN A 108 18.46 -21.42 14.96
C ASN A 108 17.10 -22.02 14.58
N ARG A 109 16.98 -23.35 14.51
CA ARG A 109 15.71 -24.02 14.16
C ARG A 109 14.62 -23.85 15.22
N THR A 110 14.97 -23.68 16.50
CA THR A 110 14.02 -23.63 17.63
C THR A 110 13.91 -22.27 18.30
N GLN A 111 14.88 -21.37 18.09
CA GLN A 111 14.93 -20.07 18.76
C GLN A 111 14.89 -18.92 17.75
N LEU A 112 14.16 -17.87 18.14
CA LEU A 112 14.20 -16.54 17.55
C LEU A 112 15.10 -15.65 18.41
N TYR A 113 15.88 -14.78 17.78
CA TYR A 113 16.55 -13.66 18.42
C TYR A 113 15.69 -12.40 18.20
N ILE A 114 15.34 -11.70 19.28
CA ILE A 114 14.36 -10.63 19.26
C ILE A 114 14.90 -9.43 20.04
N CYS A 115 14.67 -8.21 19.53
CA CYS A 115 15.03 -6.97 20.22
C CYS A 115 13.91 -5.93 20.18
N GLY A 116 13.86 -5.07 21.19
CA GLY A 116 12.95 -3.94 21.28
C GLY A 116 13.58 -2.72 21.98
N THR A 117 12.91 -1.57 21.87
CA THR A 117 13.41 -0.26 22.33
C THR A 117 13.61 -0.15 23.84
N GLY A 118 12.95 -1.00 24.64
CA GLY A 118 13.09 -1.04 26.11
C GLY A 118 12.88 0.31 26.81
N ALA A 119 11.96 1.16 26.33
CA ALA A 119 11.77 2.55 26.75
C ALA A 119 13.11 3.34 26.74
N TYR A 120 13.64 3.58 25.54
CA TYR A 120 14.94 4.22 25.30
C TYR A 120 16.10 3.54 26.04
N ASN A 121 16.04 2.22 26.18
CA ASN A 121 17.16 1.37 26.59
C ASN A 121 17.04 0.03 25.85
N PRO A 122 17.51 -0.05 24.60
CA PRO A 122 17.43 -1.23 23.76
C PRO A 122 17.82 -2.52 24.49
N VAL A 123 16.94 -3.52 24.40
CA VAL A 123 17.12 -4.85 24.98
C VAL A 123 16.86 -5.92 23.93
N CYS A 124 17.59 -7.03 24.05
CA CYS A 124 17.39 -8.23 23.24
C CYS A 124 17.21 -9.46 24.11
N THR A 125 16.59 -10.49 23.55
CA THR A 125 16.32 -11.77 24.21
C THR A 125 16.16 -12.89 23.18
N PHE A 126 16.03 -14.12 23.66
CA PHE A 126 15.73 -15.29 22.86
C PHE A 126 14.29 -15.77 23.15
N VAL A 127 13.55 -16.15 22.12
CA VAL A 127 12.23 -16.80 22.24
C VAL A 127 12.31 -18.21 21.68
N ASN A 128 11.95 -19.19 22.49
CA ASN A 128 11.87 -20.59 22.08
C ASN A 128 10.53 -20.84 21.39
N ARG A 129 10.56 -21.03 20.06
CA ARG A 129 9.40 -21.34 19.21
C ARG A 129 9.18 -22.85 19.00
N GLY A 130 9.89 -23.69 19.75
CA GLY A 130 9.81 -25.16 19.65
C GLY A 130 10.39 -25.72 18.34
N ARG A 131 10.27 -27.04 18.16
CA ARG A 131 10.52 -27.72 16.87
C ARG A 131 9.19 -27.95 16.18
N LYS A 132 9.12 -27.78 14.85
CA LYS A 132 8.02 -28.39 14.10
C LYS A 132 8.00 -29.89 14.38
N PRO A 133 6.89 -30.49 14.83
CA PRO A 133 6.80 -31.93 14.96
C PRO A 133 7.02 -32.54 13.58
N GLN A 134 8.14 -33.24 13.40
CA GLN A 134 8.32 -34.10 12.25
C GLN A 134 7.33 -35.24 12.40
N VAL A 135 6.18 -35.12 11.75
CA VAL A 135 5.19 -36.19 11.66
C VAL A 135 5.82 -37.31 10.83
N ARG A 136 6.51 -38.25 11.50
CA ARG A 136 6.83 -39.52 10.88
C ARG A 136 5.51 -40.22 10.61
N ILE A 137 5.42 -40.88 9.46
CA ILE A 137 4.22 -41.66 9.08
C ILE A 137 3.93 -42.74 10.14
N GLU A 138 4.99 -43.23 10.81
CA GLU A 138 4.96 -44.11 11.98
C GLU A 138 4.12 -43.55 13.16
N ASP A 139 4.16 -42.24 13.42
CA ASP A 139 3.42 -41.62 14.53
C ASP A 139 1.93 -41.47 14.22
N LEU A 140 1.56 -41.27 12.94
CA LEU A 140 0.16 -41.27 12.49
C LEU A 140 -0.47 -42.66 12.61
N ILE A 141 0.29 -43.72 12.31
CA ILE A 141 -0.16 -45.11 12.46
C ILE A 141 -0.33 -45.44 13.96
N ASN A 142 0.60 -44.99 14.81
CA ASN A 142 0.53 -45.23 16.26
C ASN A 142 -0.53 -44.38 17.00
N ALA A 143 -0.99 -43.26 16.42
CA ALA A 143 -2.02 -42.41 17.01
C ALA A 143 -3.39 -43.11 17.15
N GLN A 144 -3.72 -44.06 16.26
CA GLN A 144 -4.95 -44.87 16.39
C GLN A 144 -4.84 -45.94 17.50
N ALA A 145 -3.63 -46.38 17.86
CA ALA A 145 -3.41 -47.39 18.89
C ALA A 145 -3.34 -46.82 20.32
N LYS A 146 -2.96 -45.54 20.50
CA LYS A 146 -2.68 -44.94 21.83
C LYS A 146 -3.88 -44.28 22.53
N LYS A 147 -5.14 -44.56 22.14
CA LYS A 147 -6.33 -43.92 22.73
C LYS A 147 -6.73 -44.39 24.14
N VAL A 148 -5.96 -45.28 24.78
CA VAL A 148 -6.33 -45.95 26.05
C VAL A 148 -5.39 -45.67 27.23
N ILE A 149 -4.14 -45.21 27.00
CA ILE A 149 -3.17 -44.98 28.10
C ILE A 149 -2.51 -43.60 27.97
N SER A 150 -3.18 -42.57 28.50
CA SER A 150 -2.52 -41.32 28.87
C SER A 150 -3.34 -40.53 29.90
N ARG A 151 -3.07 -40.77 31.19
CA ARG A 151 -3.50 -39.90 32.32
C ARG A 151 -2.32 -39.23 33.04
N HIS A 152 -1.09 -39.42 32.54
CA HIS A 152 0.16 -38.96 33.14
C HIS A 152 1.19 -38.53 32.07
N LEU A 153 0.75 -38.00 30.93
CA LEU A 153 1.66 -37.19 30.12
C LEU A 153 1.83 -35.84 30.83
N PRO A 154 3.07 -35.31 30.96
CA PRO A 154 3.21 -33.89 31.24
C PRO A 154 2.45 -33.09 30.17
N PRO A 155 1.94 -31.88 30.50
CA PRO A 155 1.36 -31.01 29.48
C PRO A 155 2.37 -30.84 28.33
N PRO A 156 1.93 -30.80 27.07
CA PRO A 156 2.84 -30.49 25.97
C PRO A 156 3.58 -29.20 26.32
N GLU A 157 4.91 -29.20 26.26
CA GLU A 157 5.72 -28.03 26.60
C GLU A 157 5.13 -26.80 25.92
N GLU A 158 5.03 -25.69 26.66
CA GLU A 158 4.41 -24.46 26.15
C GLU A 158 5.33 -23.84 25.09
N ILE A 159 5.16 -24.31 23.85
CA ILE A 159 5.91 -23.87 22.69
C ILE A 159 5.55 -22.40 22.42
N PHE A 160 6.58 -21.54 22.32
CA PHE A 160 6.52 -20.06 22.24
C PHE A 160 6.58 -19.34 23.60
N HIS A 161 7.76 -19.36 24.24
CA HIS A 161 8.08 -18.61 25.48
C HIS A 161 9.42 -17.87 25.41
N LEU A 162 9.62 -16.87 26.28
CA LEU A 162 10.91 -16.20 26.50
C LEU A 162 11.89 -17.13 27.23
N GLU A 163 13.14 -17.18 26.79
CA GLU A 163 14.22 -17.87 27.48
C GLU A 163 14.58 -17.13 28.79
N PRO A 164 14.34 -17.72 29.98
CA PRO A 164 14.52 -17.02 31.25
C PRO A 164 15.98 -16.59 31.48
N GLY A 165 16.17 -15.37 31.98
CA GLY A 165 17.49 -14.84 32.33
C GLY A 165 18.41 -14.46 31.16
N ARG A 166 17.97 -14.61 29.89
CA ARG A 166 18.77 -14.30 28.69
C ARG A 166 18.48 -12.91 28.09
N VAL A 167 18.44 -11.87 28.92
CA VAL A 167 18.29 -10.49 28.44
C VAL A 167 19.66 -9.86 28.20
N GLU A 168 19.89 -9.39 26.98
CA GLU A 168 21.11 -8.71 26.55
C GLU A 168 20.86 -7.23 26.23
N SER A 169 21.93 -6.42 26.18
CA SER A 169 21.84 -5.09 25.59
C SER A 169 21.54 -5.16 24.08
N GLY A 170 20.61 -4.31 23.64
CA GLY A 170 20.27 -4.07 22.24
C GLY A 170 21.02 -2.91 21.58
N LYS A 171 21.98 -2.28 22.28
CA LYS A 171 22.78 -1.19 21.71
C LYS A 171 23.57 -1.68 20.48
N GLY A 172 23.40 -1.01 19.34
CA GLY A 172 23.98 -1.46 18.06
C GLY A 172 23.20 -2.59 17.37
N LYS A 173 22.07 -3.02 17.93
CA LYS A 173 21.22 -4.11 17.43
C LYS A 173 19.80 -3.62 17.06
N CYS A 174 19.24 -2.69 17.85
CA CYS A 174 18.02 -1.95 17.52
C CYS A 174 18.08 -0.50 18.05
N SER A 175 17.23 0.37 17.51
CA SER A 175 17.19 1.80 17.87
C SER A 175 16.61 2.05 19.28
N TYR A 176 17.01 3.17 19.89
CA TYR A 176 16.47 3.67 21.16
C TYR A 176 15.04 4.22 21.01
N ASP A 177 14.85 5.04 19.97
CA ASP A 177 13.60 5.72 19.66
C ASP A 177 12.69 4.82 18.80
N PRO A 178 11.40 4.61 19.16
CA PRO A 178 10.47 3.81 18.37
C PRO A 178 10.06 4.46 17.04
N LYS A 179 10.22 5.77 16.86
CA LYS A 179 9.87 6.49 15.62
C LYS A 179 10.96 6.34 14.55
N LEU A 180 12.21 6.06 14.95
CA LEU A 180 13.30 5.80 14.02
C LEU A 180 13.23 4.40 13.39
N ASN A 181 13.48 4.33 12.08
CA ASN A 181 13.58 3.06 11.38
C ASN A 181 14.90 2.33 11.71
N SER A 182 14.83 1.01 11.72
CA SER A 182 15.97 0.12 11.89
C SER A 182 15.86 -1.06 10.93
N VAL A 183 17.00 -1.53 10.42
CA VAL A 183 17.07 -2.71 9.55
C VAL A 183 18.09 -3.69 10.09
N SER A 184 17.86 -4.99 9.92
CA SER A 184 18.75 -6.03 10.44
C SER A 184 18.77 -7.27 9.55
N ALA A 185 19.91 -7.96 9.53
CA ALA A 185 20.07 -9.32 9.00
C ALA A 185 20.98 -10.13 9.93
N LEU A 186 20.52 -11.30 10.35
CA LEU A 186 21.32 -12.26 11.11
C LEU A 186 21.91 -13.29 10.14
N ILE A 187 23.24 -13.32 10.02
CA ILE A 187 23.96 -14.17 9.07
C ILE A 187 25.12 -14.83 9.79
N ASN A 188 25.20 -16.16 9.74
CA ASN A 188 26.27 -16.96 10.37
C ASN A 188 26.48 -16.70 11.88
N GLY A 189 25.43 -16.27 12.59
CA GLY A 189 25.49 -15.91 14.02
C GLY A 189 25.96 -14.47 14.30
N GLU A 190 26.30 -13.71 13.28
CA GLU A 190 26.63 -12.28 13.34
C GLU A 190 25.41 -11.44 12.92
N LEU A 191 25.07 -10.41 13.70
CA LEU A 191 23.96 -9.52 13.43
C LEU A 191 24.46 -8.22 12.80
N TYR A 192 24.04 -8.00 11.57
CA TYR A 192 24.31 -6.78 10.81
C TYR A 192 23.08 -5.87 10.93
N ALA A 193 23.26 -4.62 11.36
CA ALA A 193 22.14 -3.72 11.64
C ALA A 193 22.42 -2.26 11.24
N GLY A 194 21.45 -1.59 10.60
CA GLY A 194 21.44 -0.15 10.39
C GLY A 194 20.53 0.51 11.43
N VAL A 195 21.12 1.26 12.38
CA VAL A 195 20.45 1.75 13.59
C VAL A 195 21.02 3.09 14.07
N TYR A 196 20.27 3.80 14.90
CA TYR A 196 20.77 4.87 15.78
C TYR A 196 21.06 4.30 17.17
N VAL A 197 22.23 4.62 17.75
CA VAL A 197 22.73 3.97 18.99
C VAL A 197 22.87 4.87 20.21
N ASP A 198 22.30 6.07 20.12
CA ASP A 198 22.23 7.06 21.18
C ASP A 198 20.77 7.40 21.54
N PHE A 199 20.58 7.99 22.72
CA PHE A 199 19.26 8.42 23.20
C PHE A 199 18.67 9.57 22.38
N MET A 200 19.52 10.40 21.76
CA MET A 200 19.10 11.59 21.02
C MET A 200 18.75 11.32 19.55
N GLY A 201 19.04 10.13 19.02
CA GLY A 201 18.81 9.82 17.60
C GLY A 201 19.77 10.57 16.66
N THR A 202 21.04 10.70 17.04
CA THR A 202 22.07 11.41 16.26
C THR A 202 23.23 10.52 15.81
N ASP A 203 23.57 9.46 16.56
CA ASP A 203 24.65 8.53 16.23
C ASP A 203 24.12 7.36 15.38
N SER A 204 23.91 7.63 14.09
CA SER A 204 23.61 6.59 13.10
C SER A 204 24.84 5.76 12.74
N ALA A 205 24.67 4.45 12.60
CA ALA A 205 25.69 3.60 12.01
C ALA A 205 25.14 2.28 11.45
N ILE A 206 25.90 1.71 10.51
CA ILE A 206 25.78 0.30 10.14
C ILE A 206 26.76 -0.49 11.01
N PHE A 207 26.22 -1.42 11.81
CA PHE A 207 26.96 -2.26 12.75
C PHE A 207 27.07 -3.71 12.27
N ARG A 208 28.11 -4.40 12.76
CA ARG A 208 28.09 -5.86 12.99
C ARG A 208 28.32 -6.10 14.48
N THR A 209 27.43 -6.89 15.07
CA THR A 209 27.46 -7.31 16.48
C THR A 209 27.20 -8.82 16.57
N LEU A 210 27.22 -9.38 17.78
CA LEU A 210 27.20 -10.84 18.02
C LEU A 210 28.39 -11.54 17.36
N GLY A 211 28.37 -12.88 17.32
CA GLY A 211 29.48 -13.70 16.85
C GLY A 211 30.70 -13.67 17.78
N THR A 212 31.84 -14.13 17.26
CA THR A 212 33.13 -14.19 17.97
C THR A 212 34.07 -13.03 17.62
N LYS A 213 33.74 -12.24 16.59
CA LYS A 213 34.53 -11.08 16.15
C LYS A 213 34.24 -9.85 17.00
N THR A 214 35.15 -8.87 16.97
CA THR A 214 34.88 -7.55 17.55
C THR A 214 33.75 -6.85 16.80
N ALA A 215 32.96 -6.06 17.52
CA ALA A 215 31.88 -5.28 16.92
C ALA A 215 32.45 -4.25 15.94
N MET A 216 31.86 -4.20 14.73
CA MET A 216 32.25 -3.27 13.67
C MET A 216 31.22 -2.15 13.54
N ARG A 217 31.64 -0.95 13.13
CA ARG A 217 30.72 0.14 12.75
C ARG A 217 31.21 0.99 11.58
N THR A 218 30.34 1.85 11.04
CA THR A 218 30.76 2.95 10.15
C THR A 218 31.55 4.02 10.91
N ASP A 219 32.41 4.77 10.21
CA ASP A 219 33.23 5.83 10.82
C ASP A 219 32.32 6.91 11.46
N GLN A 220 32.40 7.03 12.77
CA GLN A 220 31.53 7.86 13.58
C GLN A 220 31.78 9.36 13.29
N TYR A 221 30.72 10.16 13.28
CA TYR A 221 30.74 11.60 12.99
C TYR A 221 31.32 11.99 11.61
N ASN A 222 31.44 11.03 10.68
CA ASN A 222 31.95 11.26 9.32
C ASN A 222 30.79 11.29 8.32
N SER A 223 30.27 12.49 8.03
CA SER A 223 29.11 12.70 7.16
C SER A 223 29.31 12.23 5.70
N ARG A 224 30.55 11.98 5.27
CA ARG A 224 30.82 11.34 3.97
C ARG A 224 30.28 9.90 3.92
N TRP A 225 30.24 9.21 5.06
CA TRP A 225 29.79 7.82 5.16
C TRP A 225 28.27 7.72 5.30
N LEU A 226 27.71 8.37 6.32
CA LEU A 226 26.27 8.43 6.59
C LEU A 226 25.95 9.83 7.12
N ASN A 227 24.85 10.44 6.64
CA ASN A 227 24.41 11.76 7.09
C ASN A 227 22.90 11.79 7.28
N ASP A 228 22.44 11.65 8.52
CA ASP A 228 21.00 11.51 8.87
C ASP A 228 20.28 10.42 8.02
N PRO A 229 20.71 9.15 8.08
CA PRO A 229 20.14 8.08 7.27
C PRO A 229 18.83 7.52 7.85
N THR A 230 17.81 7.40 7.02
CA THR A 230 16.68 6.50 7.27
C THR A 230 16.94 5.17 6.58
N PHE A 231 17.20 4.12 7.37
CA PHE A 231 17.41 2.76 6.86
C PHE A 231 16.09 2.10 6.42
N ILE A 232 16.15 1.33 5.32
CA ILE A 232 14.96 0.79 4.63
C ILE A 232 15.05 -0.73 4.43
N ARG A 233 16.17 -1.25 3.93
CA ARG A 233 16.40 -2.70 3.84
C ARG A 233 17.88 -3.08 3.93
N VAL A 234 18.18 -4.30 4.35
CA VAL A 234 19.47 -4.97 4.19
C VAL A 234 19.29 -6.32 3.49
N HIS A 235 20.22 -6.71 2.61
CA HIS A 235 20.20 -7.99 1.91
C HIS A 235 21.59 -8.50 1.50
N LEU A 236 21.77 -9.82 1.46
CA LEU A 236 23.01 -10.46 1.02
C LEU A 236 22.97 -10.65 -0.50
N ILE A 237 23.94 -10.10 -1.24
CA ILE A 237 24.07 -10.27 -2.70
C ILE A 237 25.51 -10.70 -3.00
N PRO A 238 25.75 -11.98 -3.37
CA PRO A 238 27.08 -12.47 -3.75
C PRO A 238 27.63 -11.77 -5.00
N ASP A 239 28.88 -11.30 -4.96
CA ASP A 239 29.54 -10.74 -6.16
C ASP A 239 30.11 -11.85 -7.07
N SER A 240 30.42 -13.05 -6.56
CA SER A 240 31.02 -14.12 -7.37
C SER A 240 30.48 -15.51 -6.98
N ALA A 241 31.15 -16.58 -7.41
CA ALA A 241 30.89 -17.93 -6.89
C ALA A 241 31.69 -18.21 -5.60
N GLU A 242 32.71 -17.41 -5.32
CA GLU A 242 33.52 -17.46 -4.10
C GLU A 242 32.78 -16.73 -2.97
N ARG A 243 32.61 -17.39 -1.83
CA ARG A 243 31.89 -16.86 -0.66
C ARG A 243 32.63 -15.71 -0.01
N ASN A 244 33.95 -15.65 -0.14
CA ASN A 244 34.72 -14.49 0.32
C ASN A 244 34.40 -13.19 -0.45
N ASP A 245 33.76 -13.26 -1.63
CA ASP A 245 33.27 -12.08 -2.34
C ASP A 245 31.84 -11.65 -1.90
N ASP A 246 31.19 -12.38 -0.98
CA ASP A 246 29.83 -12.08 -0.50
C ASP A 246 29.72 -10.68 0.11
N LYS A 247 28.71 -9.92 -0.32
CA LYS A 247 28.49 -8.53 0.14
C LYS A 247 27.08 -8.33 0.69
N LEU A 248 27.00 -7.58 1.78
CA LEU A 248 25.75 -7.08 2.33
C LEU A 248 25.46 -5.70 1.75
N TYR A 249 24.28 -5.55 1.17
CA TYR A 249 23.78 -4.31 0.62
C TYR A 249 22.75 -3.67 1.55
N PHE A 250 22.88 -2.37 1.79
CA PHE A 250 22.00 -1.56 2.63
C PHE A 250 21.30 -0.51 1.78
N PHE A 251 19.99 -0.48 1.83
CA PHE A 251 19.13 0.52 1.19
C PHE A 251 18.70 1.51 2.25
N PHE A 252 18.94 2.79 2.00
CA PHE A 252 18.62 3.88 2.90
C PHE A 252 18.45 5.18 2.10
N ARG A 253 17.86 6.19 2.72
CA ARG A 253 17.92 7.57 2.22
C ARG A 253 18.60 8.45 3.25
N GLU A 254 19.37 9.43 2.82
CA GLU A 254 20.19 10.29 3.70
C GLU A 254 20.12 11.75 3.23
N LYS A 255 20.54 12.70 4.08
CA LYS A 255 20.68 14.10 3.69
C LYS A 255 21.98 14.33 2.92
N SER A 256 21.89 15.01 1.78
CA SER A 256 23.02 15.49 0.99
C SER A 256 22.99 17.02 0.96
N SER A 257 24.13 17.66 1.18
CA SER A 257 24.29 19.11 1.07
C SER A 257 25.43 19.46 0.13
N GLU A 258 25.17 20.43 -0.74
CA GLU A 258 26.15 21.11 -1.58
C GLU A 258 26.29 22.55 -1.11
N MET A 259 27.46 23.15 -1.36
CA MET A 259 27.78 24.48 -0.85
C MET A 259 26.78 25.51 -1.41
N GLY A 260 26.13 26.27 -0.54
CA GLY A 260 25.11 27.27 -0.92
C GLY A 260 23.71 26.70 -1.23
N GLN A 261 23.47 25.40 -1.03
CA GLN A 261 22.14 24.78 -1.21
C GLN A 261 21.58 24.22 0.10
N SER A 262 20.26 24.22 0.23
CA SER A 262 19.57 23.53 1.33
C SER A 262 19.81 22.01 1.27
N PRO A 263 19.89 21.30 2.41
CA PRO A 263 20.07 19.86 2.40
C PRO A 263 18.89 19.13 1.74
N VAL A 264 19.17 18.37 0.68
CA VAL A 264 18.19 17.55 -0.04
C VAL A 264 18.31 16.09 0.42
N THR A 265 17.18 15.37 0.50
CA THR A 265 17.24 13.92 0.68
C THR A 265 17.77 13.27 -0.61
N GLN A 266 18.60 12.23 -0.49
CA GLN A 266 19.01 11.37 -1.60
C GLN A 266 18.84 9.90 -1.23
N SER A 267 18.31 9.11 -2.16
CA SER A 267 18.26 7.66 -2.03
C SER A 267 19.61 7.02 -2.32
N ARG A 268 19.96 6.00 -1.52
CA ARG A 268 21.26 5.35 -1.53
C ARG A 268 21.15 3.82 -1.51
N ILE A 269 22.12 3.21 -2.17
CA ILE A 269 22.48 1.81 -2.00
C ILE A 269 23.94 1.77 -1.52
N GLY A 270 24.16 1.25 -0.31
CA GLY A 270 25.47 0.97 0.27
C GLY A 270 25.82 -0.51 0.18
N ARG A 271 27.10 -0.87 0.25
CA ARG A 271 27.58 -2.25 0.34
C ARG A 271 28.81 -2.38 1.25
N ILE A 272 28.93 -3.52 1.92
CA ILE A 272 30.11 -3.97 2.70
C ILE A 272 30.43 -5.42 2.36
N CYS A 273 31.70 -5.81 2.47
CA CYS A 273 32.10 -7.22 2.43
C CYS A 273 31.71 -7.93 3.73
N LEU A 274 31.13 -9.12 3.62
CA LEU A 274 30.66 -9.88 4.78
C LEU A 274 31.81 -10.24 5.73
N ASN A 275 32.98 -10.54 5.16
CA ASN A 275 34.20 -10.96 5.87
C ASN A 275 35.15 -9.81 6.26
N ASP A 276 34.74 -8.53 6.15
CA ASP A 276 35.54 -7.36 6.55
C ASP A 276 35.89 -7.40 8.06
N ASP A 277 37.15 -7.16 8.38
CA ASP A 277 37.71 -7.17 9.76
C ASP A 277 38.23 -5.79 10.18
N GLY A 278 38.01 -4.76 9.36
CA GLY A 278 38.56 -3.42 9.51
C GLY A 278 40.02 -3.33 9.06
N GLY A 279 40.61 -2.14 9.21
CA GLY A 279 42.03 -1.93 8.96
C GLY A 279 42.90 -2.23 10.18
N HIS A 280 44.22 -2.29 9.96
CA HIS A 280 45.20 -2.63 11.00
C HIS A 280 45.52 -1.44 11.93
N CYS A 281 45.91 -0.29 11.35
CA CYS A 281 46.22 0.95 12.07
C CYS A 281 45.07 1.97 11.96
N CYS A 282 44.62 2.22 10.73
CA CYS A 282 43.46 3.04 10.42
C CYS A 282 42.18 2.18 10.38
N LEU A 283 41.02 2.77 10.67
CA LEU A 283 39.71 2.08 10.65
C LEU A 283 39.65 0.78 11.51
N VAL A 284 40.35 0.77 12.65
CA VAL A 284 40.24 -0.32 13.64
C VAL A 284 38.80 -0.42 14.15
N ASN A 285 38.22 -1.63 14.11
CA ASN A 285 36.81 -1.90 14.41
C ASN A 285 35.81 -1.07 13.58
N LYS A 286 36.23 -0.60 12.40
CA LYS A 286 35.39 0.15 11.45
C LYS A 286 35.44 -0.48 10.07
N TRP A 287 34.34 -0.46 9.32
CA TRP A 287 34.28 -1.07 7.99
C TRP A 287 35.38 -0.53 7.07
N SER A 288 36.17 -1.40 6.47
CA SER A 288 37.22 -1.03 5.51
C SER A 288 36.77 -1.17 4.06
N THR A 289 35.58 -1.71 3.81
CA THR A 289 35.03 -1.99 2.47
C THR A 289 33.73 -1.26 2.14
N PHE A 290 33.26 -0.35 3.02
CA PHE A 290 31.99 0.37 2.85
C PHE A 290 32.00 1.34 1.66
N LEU A 291 31.13 1.08 0.68
CA LEU A 291 30.87 1.98 -0.45
C LEU A 291 29.37 2.27 -0.59
N LYS A 292 28.99 3.45 -1.11
CA LYS A 292 27.60 3.83 -1.43
C LYS A 292 27.47 4.52 -2.79
N ALA A 293 26.35 4.33 -3.46
CA ALA A 293 25.98 5.00 -4.70
C ALA A 293 24.61 5.68 -4.57
N ARG A 294 24.35 6.74 -5.37
CA ARG A 294 22.98 7.31 -5.50
C ARG A 294 22.10 6.30 -6.23
N LEU A 295 20.90 6.09 -5.73
CA LEU A 295 19.82 5.38 -6.41
C LEU A 295 18.87 6.45 -6.98
N ILE A 296 18.77 6.53 -8.30
CA ILE A 296 17.93 7.54 -8.97
C ILE A 296 16.60 6.90 -9.38
N CYS A 297 15.50 7.57 -9.08
CA CYS A 297 14.22 7.37 -9.75
C CYS A 297 13.82 8.72 -10.35
N SER A 298 13.63 8.80 -11.66
CA SER A 298 13.33 10.07 -12.33
C SER A 298 12.53 9.90 -13.62
N VAL A 299 11.76 10.93 -13.96
CA VAL A 299 11.12 11.08 -15.27
C VAL A 299 11.84 12.20 -16.01
N PRO A 300 12.44 11.94 -17.19
CA PRO A 300 13.04 12.99 -18.01
C PRO A 300 11.95 13.82 -18.71
N GLY A 301 12.05 15.13 -18.58
CA GLY A 301 11.22 16.14 -19.24
C GLY A 301 11.59 16.34 -20.72
N ALA A 302 10.78 17.13 -21.42
CA ALA A 302 10.97 17.42 -22.85
C ALA A 302 12.18 18.35 -23.13
N ASP A 303 12.58 19.12 -22.12
CA ASP A 303 13.78 19.96 -22.05
C ASP A 303 15.05 19.18 -21.65
N GLY A 304 14.91 17.90 -21.29
CA GLY A 304 15.99 17.06 -20.77
C GLY A 304 16.23 17.21 -19.25
N MET A 305 15.47 18.03 -18.53
CA MET A 305 15.57 18.08 -17.07
C MET A 305 14.90 16.84 -16.45
N GLU A 306 15.54 16.23 -15.44
CA GLU A 306 14.98 15.06 -14.75
C GLU A 306 14.20 15.46 -13.50
N THR A 307 12.91 15.12 -13.45
CA THR A 307 12.12 15.22 -12.22
C THR A 307 12.46 14.02 -11.34
N HIS A 308 13.20 14.25 -10.25
CA HIS A 308 13.65 13.20 -9.33
C HIS A 308 12.63 12.86 -8.24
N PHE A 309 12.60 11.59 -7.86
CA PHE A 309 11.91 11.05 -6.69
C PHE A 309 12.98 10.46 -5.76
N ASP A 310 13.51 11.26 -4.84
CA ASP A 310 14.64 10.86 -3.97
C ASP A 310 14.22 10.25 -2.60
N GLU A 311 12.92 10.18 -2.30
CA GLU A 311 12.37 9.64 -1.03
C GLU A 311 12.00 8.14 -1.15
N LEU A 312 13.00 7.24 -1.17
CA LEU A 312 12.78 5.78 -1.14
C LEU A 312 12.09 5.36 0.17
N ARG A 313 11.03 4.54 0.07
CA ARG A 313 10.19 4.11 1.20
C ARG A 313 10.37 2.62 1.54
N ASP A 314 10.35 1.74 0.54
CA ASP A 314 10.58 0.29 0.69
C ASP A 314 11.27 -0.31 -0.55
N VAL A 315 11.85 -1.49 -0.38
CA VAL A 315 12.57 -2.24 -1.41
C VAL A 315 12.16 -3.71 -1.39
N TYR A 316 11.66 -4.22 -2.52
CA TYR A 316 11.43 -5.64 -2.73
C TYR A 316 12.52 -6.23 -3.63
N ILE A 317 13.16 -7.30 -3.19
CA ILE A 317 14.17 -8.02 -3.98
C ILE A 317 13.52 -9.33 -4.40
N GLN A 318 13.38 -9.53 -5.71
CA GLN A 318 12.69 -10.70 -6.24
C GLN A 318 13.54 -11.96 -6.01
N PRO A 319 12.98 -13.04 -5.44
CA PRO A 319 13.65 -14.32 -5.37
C PRO A 319 13.87 -14.90 -6.78
N THR A 320 15.12 -15.04 -7.18
CA THR A 320 15.55 -15.60 -8.49
C THR A 320 16.61 -16.69 -8.29
N GLN A 321 16.84 -17.51 -9.31
CA GLN A 321 17.95 -18.48 -9.30
C GLN A 321 19.31 -17.78 -9.43
N ASP A 322 19.39 -16.70 -10.20
CA ASP A 322 20.56 -15.83 -10.22
C ASP A 322 20.49 -14.84 -9.05
N THR A 323 21.14 -15.19 -7.94
CA THR A 323 21.27 -14.34 -6.75
C THR A 323 22.37 -13.28 -6.88
N LYS A 324 23.17 -13.30 -7.94
CA LYS A 324 24.30 -12.37 -8.17
C LYS A 324 23.84 -11.11 -8.93
N ASN A 325 22.81 -11.25 -9.77
CA ASN A 325 22.17 -10.16 -10.49
C ASN A 325 20.68 -10.06 -10.13
N PRO A 326 20.34 -9.73 -8.86
CA PRO A 326 18.97 -9.69 -8.41
C PRO A 326 18.17 -8.57 -9.07
N VAL A 327 16.87 -8.80 -9.24
CA VAL A 327 15.91 -7.75 -9.65
C VAL A 327 15.40 -7.04 -8.40
N ILE A 328 15.65 -5.73 -8.34
CA ILE A 328 15.37 -4.91 -7.16
C ILE A 328 14.28 -3.90 -7.51
N TYR A 329 13.11 -4.01 -6.90
CA TYR A 329 12.03 -3.03 -7.01
C TYR A 329 12.14 -2.05 -5.83
N GLY A 330 12.23 -0.76 -6.11
CA GLY A 330 12.20 0.30 -5.10
C GLY A 330 10.95 1.16 -5.27
N VAL A 331 10.24 1.42 -4.18
CA VAL A 331 9.10 2.33 -4.16
C VAL A 331 9.46 3.63 -3.42
N PHE A 332 9.07 4.75 -4.02
CA PHE A 332 9.30 6.12 -3.58
C PHE A 332 7.94 6.79 -3.38
N SER A 333 7.90 7.96 -2.73
CA SER A 333 6.66 8.69 -2.38
C SER A 333 5.48 8.56 -3.35
N VAL A 334 5.67 8.79 -4.65
CA VAL A 334 4.60 8.67 -5.67
C VAL A 334 5.04 7.91 -6.94
N SER A 335 6.10 7.11 -6.85
CA SER A 335 6.64 6.36 -8.00
C SER A 335 7.30 5.05 -7.60
N GLY A 336 7.38 4.11 -8.53
CA GLY A 336 8.04 2.83 -8.34
C GLY A 336 8.96 2.52 -9.50
N SER A 337 10.15 1.99 -9.21
CA SER A 337 11.21 1.69 -10.17
C SER A 337 11.75 0.28 -9.99
N VAL A 338 12.27 -0.31 -11.07
CA VAL A 338 13.03 -1.56 -11.03
C VAL A 338 14.48 -1.30 -11.43
N PHE A 339 15.40 -1.93 -10.71
CA PHE A 339 16.85 -1.80 -10.85
C PHE A 339 17.47 -3.17 -11.10
N LYS A 340 18.48 -3.21 -11.97
CA LYS A 340 19.31 -4.39 -12.30
C LYS A 340 20.77 -3.94 -12.42
N ASP A 341 21.71 -4.89 -12.46
CA ASP A 341 23.12 -4.68 -12.81
C ASP A 341 23.90 -3.63 -11.97
N ILE A 342 23.46 -3.41 -10.72
CA ILE A 342 24.01 -2.42 -9.77
C ILE A 342 25.54 -2.48 -9.58
N ARG A 343 26.13 -3.65 -9.86
CA ARG A 343 27.55 -3.97 -9.69
C ARG A 343 28.45 -3.11 -10.57
N MET A 344 27.97 -2.74 -11.76
CA MET A 344 28.71 -1.89 -12.70
C MET A 344 29.05 -0.52 -12.08
N VAL A 345 28.12 0.05 -11.29
CA VAL A 345 28.29 1.36 -10.64
C VAL A 345 29.40 1.33 -9.58
N PHE A 346 29.44 0.28 -8.75
CA PHE A 346 30.51 0.12 -7.74
C PHE A 346 31.88 -0.22 -8.34
N ASN A 347 31.92 -0.65 -9.61
CA ASN A 347 33.16 -0.80 -10.37
C ASN A 347 33.51 0.48 -11.17
N GLY A 348 32.65 1.49 -11.17
CA GLY A 348 32.86 2.82 -11.78
C GLY A 348 33.71 3.78 -10.93
N PRO A 349 33.88 5.04 -11.36
CA PRO A 349 34.71 6.01 -10.63
C PRO A 349 34.15 6.37 -9.25
N PHE A 350 35.04 6.66 -8.31
CA PHE A 350 34.69 7.21 -6.99
C PHE A 350 34.30 8.69 -7.10
N ALA A 351 33.41 9.15 -6.23
CA ALA A 351 33.08 10.56 -6.08
C ALA A 351 34.09 11.24 -5.15
N HIS A 352 34.45 12.47 -5.48
CA HIS A 352 35.49 13.23 -4.80
C HIS A 352 35.12 14.72 -4.73
N LYS A 353 35.59 15.40 -3.69
CA LYS A 353 35.34 16.83 -3.40
C LYS A 353 36.68 17.47 -3.04
N GLU A 354 37.34 18.04 -4.03
CA GLU A 354 38.59 18.80 -3.89
C GLU A 354 38.63 19.89 -4.98
N GLY A 355 39.39 20.96 -4.74
CA GLY A 355 39.39 22.17 -5.57
C GLY A 355 38.50 23.30 -5.05
N PRO A 356 38.63 24.52 -5.61
CA PRO A 356 38.09 25.75 -5.02
C PRO A 356 36.56 25.78 -4.91
N ASN A 357 35.85 25.06 -5.78
CA ASN A 357 34.39 25.09 -5.84
C ASN A 357 33.71 24.05 -4.93
N TYR A 358 34.46 23.13 -4.31
CA TYR A 358 33.93 22.06 -3.43
C TYR A 358 32.76 21.22 -4.03
N GLN A 359 32.70 21.10 -5.35
CA GLN A 359 31.70 20.31 -6.08
C GLN A 359 32.06 18.82 -6.14
N TRP A 360 31.06 17.95 -6.27
CA TRP A 360 31.28 16.51 -6.48
C TRP A 360 31.73 16.24 -7.91
N VAL A 361 32.93 15.65 -8.06
CA VAL A 361 33.49 15.25 -9.36
C VAL A 361 33.92 13.79 -9.35
N ALA A 362 34.12 13.21 -10.54
CA ALA A 362 34.72 11.89 -10.68
C ALA A 362 36.20 11.95 -10.28
N TYR A 363 36.64 11.02 -9.43
CA TYR A 363 38.05 10.90 -9.06
C TYR A 363 38.88 10.41 -10.25
N THR A 364 39.83 11.23 -10.70
CA THR A 364 40.73 10.95 -11.85
C THR A 364 42.14 10.53 -11.43
N GLY A 365 42.46 10.57 -10.14
CA GLY A 365 43.77 10.18 -9.63
C GLY A 365 44.01 8.66 -9.62
N LYS A 366 45.18 8.25 -9.12
CA LYS A 366 45.55 6.85 -9.01
C LYS A 366 44.71 6.14 -7.95
N ILE A 367 43.95 5.12 -8.35
CA ILE A 367 43.24 4.23 -7.43
C ILE A 367 44.25 3.17 -6.91
N PRO A 368 44.38 2.95 -5.58
CA PRO A 368 45.33 1.98 -5.03
C PRO A 368 44.89 0.52 -5.25
N TYR A 369 45.81 -0.42 -5.01
CA TYR A 369 45.58 -1.86 -5.11
C TYR A 369 45.74 -2.56 -3.74
N PRO A 370 44.87 -3.52 -3.35
CA PRO A 370 43.66 -3.94 -4.06
C PRO A 370 42.63 -2.81 -4.15
N ARG A 371 41.75 -2.89 -5.16
CA ARG A 371 40.80 -1.82 -5.42
C ARG A 371 39.94 -1.57 -4.16
N PRO A 372 39.84 -0.31 -3.68
CA PRO A 372 38.96 0.08 -2.58
C PRO A 372 37.55 -0.54 -2.72
N GLY A 373 37.10 -1.27 -1.69
CA GLY A 373 35.83 -2.01 -1.66
C GLY A 373 35.87 -3.47 -2.16
N THR A 374 37.06 -4.01 -2.49
CA THR A 374 37.26 -5.44 -2.78
C THR A 374 37.33 -6.24 -1.47
N CYS A 375 36.74 -7.44 -1.44
CA CYS A 375 36.74 -8.29 -0.24
C CYS A 375 38.06 -9.08 -0.11
N PRO A 376 38.54 -9.38 1.10
CA PRO A 376 39.73 -10.19 1.30
C PRO A 376 39.44 -11.67 1.00
N GLY A 377 40.44 -12.42 0.54
CA GLY A 377 40.35 -13.84 0.21
C GLY A 377 39.42 -14.17 -0.96
N GLY A 378 38.95 -13.14 -1.68
CA GLY A 378 38.05 -13.26 -2.82
C GLY A 378 38.79 -13.47 -4.14
N THR A 379 38.04 -13.49 -5.25
CA THR A 379 38.55 -13.84 -6.59
C THR A 379 39.74 -12.97 -7.03
N PHE A 380 39.77 -11.69 -6.63
CA PHE A 380 40.78 -10.71 -7.05
C PHE A 380 41.91 -10.49 -6.03
N THR A 381 41.82 -11.13 -4.85
CA THR A 381 42.66 -10.90 -3.66
C THR A 381 42.99 -12.21 -2.91
N PRO A 382 43.26 -13.35 -3.59
CA PRO A 382 43.38 -14.66 -2.94
C PRO A 382 44.51 -14.74 -1.89
N ASN A 383 45.51 -13.87 -1.98
CA ASN A 383 46.68 -13.83 -1.09
C ASN A 383 46.46 -12.97 0.17
N MET A 384 45.45 -12.10 0.21
CA MET A 384 45.15 -11.20 1.33
C MET A 384 43.91 -11.71 2.05
N LYS A 385 44.08 -12.41 3.17
CA LYS A 385 43.00 -13.20 3.81
C LYS A 385 42.13 -12.37 4.76
N SER A 386 42.63 -11.23 5.22
CA SER A 386 41.88 -10.25 6.00
C SER A 386 42.07 -8.84 5.42
N THR A 387 41.11 -7.94 5.65
CA THR A 387 41.26 -6.52 5.32
C THR A 387 42.38 -5.83 6.11
N LYS A 388 42.85 -6.46 7.20
CA LYS A 388 44.04 -6.03 7.95
C LYS A 388 45.35 -6.24 7.18
N ASP A 389 45.34 -7.07 6.13
CA ASP A 389 46.48 -7.29 5.24
C ASP A 389 46.56 -6.22 4.12
N TYR A 390 45.59 -5.31 4.03
CA TYR A 390 45.54 -4.29 2.98
C TYR A 390 46.50 -3.12 3.29
N PRO A 391 47.17 -2.53 2.28
CA PRO A 391 48.01 -1.36 2.47
C PRO A 391 47.25 -0.16 3.03
N ASP A 392 47.91 0.65 3.88
CA ASP A 392 47.33 1.86 4.47
C ASP A 392 46.81 2.87 3.43
N GLU A 393 47.40 2.89 2.22
CA GLU A 393 46.91 3.70 1.08
C GLU A 393 45.46 3.33 0.72
N VAL A 394 45.11 2.04 0.69
CA VAL A 394 43.76 1.54 0.40
C VAL A 394 42.79 1.91 1.53
N ILE A 395 43.21 1.70 2.78
CA ILE A 395 42.38 2.00 3.98
C ILE A 395 42.10 3.50 4.11
N ASN A 396 43.11 4.34 3.87
CA ASN A 396 42.96 5.80 3.89
C ASN A 396 42.14 6.30 2.69
N PHE A 397 42.28 5.69 1.51
CA PHE A 397 41.43 6.00 0.37
C PHE A 397 39.95 5.71 0.67
N MET A 398 39.65 4.50 1.18
CA MET A 398 38.31 4.08 1.56
C MET A 398 37.66 5.03 2.58
N ARG A 399 38.42 5.49 3.57
CA ARG A 399 37.91 6.43 4.59
C ARG A 399 37.42 7.75 4.01
N ASN A 400 38.05 8.21 2.93
CA ASN A 400 37.79 9.52 2.34
C ASN A 400 36.87 9.47 1.10
N HIS A 401 36.79 8.32 0.42
CA HIS A 401 36.02 8.13 -0.82
C HIS A 401 34.97 7.00 -0.72
N PRO A 402 34.05 7.01 0.26
CA PRO A 402 33.02 5.98 0.37
C PRO A 402 31.91 6.11 -0.69
N ALA A 403 31.85 7.20 -1.46
CA ALA A 403 30.79 7.44 -2.44
C ALA A 403 31.26 7.12 -3.87
N MET A 404 30.38 6.52 -4.68
CA MET A 404 30.55 6.35 -6.12
C MET A 404 30.04 7.59 -6.88
N TYR A 405 30.72 7.98 -7.96
CA TYR A 405 30.31 9.12 -8.79
C TYR A 405 29.12 8.76 -9.70
N ASN A 406 29.17 7.58 -10.32
CA ASN A 406 28.06 7.09 -11.12
C ASN A 406 26.85 6.75 -10.22
N ALA A 407 25.65 7.02 -10.71
CA ALA A 407 24.40 6.65 -10.06
C ALA A 407 23.82 5.34 -10.63
N VAL A 408 23.06 4.63 -9.80
CA VAL A 408 22.23 3.49 -10.21
C VAL A 408 20.90 4.05 -10.76
N TYR A 409 20.71 3.91 -12.07
CA TYR A 409 19.46 4.25 -12.76
C TYR A 409 18.54 3.02 -12.86
N PRO A 410 17.22 3.22 -13.00
CA PRO A 410 16.29 2.12 -13.19
C PRO A 410 16.42 1.55 -14.60
N VAL A 411 15.86 0.35 -14.82
CA VAL A 411 15.79 -0.26 -16.16
C VAL A 411 15.05 0.70 -17.10
N HIS A 412 15.55 0.85 -18.34
CA HIS A 412 15.09 1.85 -19.32
C HIS A 412 15.20 3.34 -18.88
N LYS A 413 15.89 3.65 -17.77
CA LYS A 413 16.01 5.01 -17.20
C LYS A 413 14.67 5.71 -16.94
N ARG A 414 13.60 4.95 -16.66
CA ARG A 414 12.28 5.47 -16.30
C ARG A 414 11.66 4.61 -15.18
N PRO A 415 10.79 5.18 -14.33
CA PRO A 415 10.00 4.40 -13.39
C PRO A 415 9.02 3.46 -14.10
N LEU A 416 8.66 2.38 -13.41
CA LEU A 416 7.60 1.44 -13.81
C LEU A 416 6.20 2.01 -13.60
N VAL A 417 6.01 2.77 -12.50
CA VAL A 417 4.73 3.36 -12.11
C VAL A 417 4.96 4.78 -11.59
N VAL A 418 4.05 5.69 -11.91
CA VAL A 418 4.05 7.08 -11.41
C VAL A 418 2.61 7.49 -11.11
N ARG A 419 2.40 8.20 -10.00
CA ARG A 419 1.13 8.84 -9.69
C ARG A 419 1.30 10.36 -9.72
N THR A 420 0.32 11.05 -10.29
CA THR A 420 0.23 12.51 -10.35
C THR A 420 -1.14 12.93 -9.85
N ASN A 421 -1.21 14.09 -9.19
CA ASN A 421 -2.45 14.66 -8.65
C ASN A 421 -3.24 13.71 -7.73
N VAL A 422 -2.53 12.90 -6.94
CA VAL A 422 -3.11 12.01 -5.90
C VAL A 422 -2.86 12.59 -4.52
N ASP A 423 -3.71 12.25 -3.55
CA ASP A 423 -3.63 12.72 -2.16
C ASP A 423 -2.92 11.72 -1.23
N TYR A 424 -2.33 10.66 -1.77
CA TYR A 424 -1.65 9.57 -1.06
C TYR A 424 -0.18 9.40 -1.49
N GLU A 425 0.62 8.84 -0.60
CA GLU A 425 1.98 8.36 -0.88
C GLU A 425 2.02 6.82 -0.84
N PHE A 426 2.88 6.22 -1.67
CA PHE A 426 3.26 4.81 -1.53
C PHE A 426 4.21 4.61 -0.33
N THR A 427 3.98 3.56 0.44
CA THR A 427 4.79 3.21 1.62
C THR A 427 5.60 1.94 1.45
N THR A 428 5.05 0.94 0.74
CA THR A 428 5.51 -0.45 0.76
C THR A 428 5.28 -1.14 -0.58
N ILE A 429 6.10 -2.15 -0.90
CA ILE A 429 6.02 -2.88 -2.17
C ILE A 429 6.28 -4.39 -1.98
N THR A 430 5.46 -5.21 -2.63
CA THR A 430 5.74 -6.63 -2.86
C THR A 430 5.37 -7.00 -4.30
N VAL A 431 6.04 -8.01 -4.88
CA VAL A 431 5.80 -8.43 -6.27
C VAL A 431 5.64 -9.95 -6.34
N ASP A 432 4.58 -10.42 -7.01
CA ASP A 432 4.42 -11.84 -7.38
C ASP A 432 4.70 -12.06 -8.87
N GLN A 433 5.10 -13.27 -9.22
CA GLN A 433 5.35 -13.71 -10.59
C GLN A 433 4.29 -14.75 -10.97
N VAL A 434 3.36 -14.35 -11.84
CA VAL A 434 2.08 -15.04 -12.07
C VAL A 434 2.01 -15.56 -13.50
N THR A 435 1.91 -16.88 -13.67
CA THR A 435 1.62 -17.48 -14.98
C THR A 435 0.15 -17.33 -15.33
N ALA A 436 -0.13 -16.72 -16.48
CA ALA A 436 -1.43 -16.58 -17.12
C ALA A 436 -1.51 -17.45 -18.39
N ALA A 437 -2.57 -17.29 -19.19
CA ALA A 437 -2.77 -18.05 -20.43
C ALA A 437 -1.83 -17.66 -21.58
N ASP A 438 -1.34 -16.41 -21.58
CA ASP A 438 -0.54 -15.79 -22.64
C ASP A 438 0.92 -15.50 -22.24
N GLY A 439 1.30 -15.68 -20.97
CA GLY A 439 2.66 -15.49 -20.49
C GLY A 439 2.79 -15.46 -18.97
N ASN A 440 3.96 -15.03 -18.49
CA ASN A 440 4.17 -14.70 -17.07
C ASN A 440 4.05 -13.18 -16.89
N TYR A 441 3.45 -12.76 -15.78
CA TYR A 441 3.20 -11.38 -15.41
C TYR A 441 3.80 -11.04 -14.05
N GLU A 442 4.44 -9.89 -13.97
CA GLU A 442 4.89 -9.30 -12.71
C GLU A 442 3.72 -8.49 -12.13
N VAL A 443 3.20 -8.91 -10.98
CA VAL A 443 2.08 -8.23 -10.30
C VAL A 443 2.61 -7.51 -9.08
N LEU A 444 2.57 -6.18 -9.12
CA LEU A 444 2.99 -5.30 -8.05
C LEU A 444 1.83 -5.09 -7.09
N PHE A 445 2.08 -5.24 -5.79
CA PHE A 445 1.19 -4.84 -4.72
C PHE A 445 1.83 -3.67 -3.99
N LEU A 446 1.23 -2.49 -4.12
CA LEU A 446 1.72 -1.21 -3.60
C LEU A 446 0.83 -0.78 -2.42
N GLY A 447 1.39 -0.63 -1.23
CA GLY A 447 0.68 -0.10 -0.07
C GLY A 447 0.78 1.43 0.02
N THR A 448 -0.27 2.09 0.53
CA THR A 448 -0.34 3.55 0.69
C THR A 448 -0.35 4.01 2.15
N ASP A 449 -0.10 5.31 2.34
CA ASP A 449 -0.26 6.03 3.62
C ASP A 449 -1.74 6.18 4.04
N LYS A 450 -2.69 6.02 3.12
CA LYS A 450 -4.13 5.99 3.42
C LYS A 450 -4.64 4.63 3.91
N GLY A 451 -3.84 3.57 3.81
CA GLY A 451 -4.29 2.23 4.17
C GLY A 451 -4.94 1.45 3.02
N THR A 452 -4.65 1.82 1.78
CA THR A 452 -5.05 1.07 0.57
C THR A 452 -3.90 0.24 0.01
N VAL A 453 -4.23 -0.90 -0.60
CA VAL A 453 -3.31 -1.69 -1.43
C VAL A 453 -3.77 -1.62 -2.87
N GLN A 454 -2.89 -1.16 -3.76
CA GLN A 454 -3.10 -1.20 -5.21
C GLN A 454 -2.44 -2.44 -5.81
N LYS A 455 -3.20 -3.20 -6.60
CA LYS A 455 -2.71 -4.31 -7.42
C LYS A 455 -2.49 -3.80 -8.84
N VAL A 456 -1.24 -3.80 -9.31
CA VAL A 456 -0.84 -3.17 -10.56
C VAL A 456 -0.06 -4.16 -11.42
N ILE A 457 -0.29 -4.14 -12.74
CA ILE A 457 0.59 -4.78 -13.73
C ILE A 457 1.14 -3.73 -14.69
N VAL A 458 2.30 -4.03 -15.27
CA VAL A 458 2.95 -3.16 -16.25
C VAL A 458 3.12 -3.94 -17.55
N LEU A 459 2.56 -3.41 -18.64
CA LEU A 459 2.51 -4.04 -19.95
C LEU A 459 3.41 -3.30 -20.94
N PRO A 460 4.24 -4.00 -21.74
CA PRO A 460 5.02 -3.36 -22.79
C PRO A 460 4.12 -2.92 -23.95
N ARG A 461 4.35 -1.71 -24.47
CA ARG A 461 3.84 -1.19 -25.73
C ARG A 461 4.96 -1.17 -26.79
N ASP A 462 4.56 -1.01 -28.05
CA ASP A 462 5.44 -1.23 -29.20
C ASP A 462 6.61 -0.20 -29.32
N ASP A 463 6.52 0.94 -28.63
CA ASP A 463 7.50 2.06 -28.69
C ASP A 463 8.45 2.14 -27.47
N LEU A 464 8.82 1.02 -26.84
CA LEU A 464 9.54 0.96 -25.53
C LEU A 464 8.82 1.66 -24.37
N GLN A 465 7.57 2.11 -24.57
CA GLN A 465 6.71 2.63 -23.52
C GLN A 465 6.05 1.49 -22.75
N THR A 466 5.67 1.77 -21.51
CA THR A 466 4.93 0.86 -20.65
C THR A 466 3.53 1.40 -20.35
N GLU A 467 2.51 0.55 -20.46
CA GLU A 467 1.17 0.79 -19.95
C GLU A 467 1.09 0.22 -18.53
N GLU A 468 0.98 1.09 -17.53
CA GLU A 468 0.58 0.68 -16.19
C GLU A 468 -0.94 0.47 -16.14
N LEU A 469 -1.37 -0.59 -15.47
CA LEU A 469 -2.78 -0.92 -15.27
C LEU A 469 -3.01 -1.27 -13.80
N VAL A 470 -3.80 -0.43 -13.11
CA VAL A 470 -4.35 -0.75 -11.80
C VAL A 470 -5.50 -1.73 -12.01
N LEU A 471 -5.33 -2.97 -11.53
CA LEU A 471 -6.34 -4.02 -11.59
C LEU A 471 -7.38 -3.87 -10.48
N GLU A 472 -6.93 -3.40 -9.31
CA GLU A 472 -7.71 -3.39 -8.08
C GLU A 472 -7.10 -2.43 -7.05
N GLU A 473 -7.92 -1.74 -6.27
CA GLU A 473 -7.51 -0.99 -5.09
C GLU A 473 -8.37 -1.36 -3.87
N VAL A 474 -7.71 -1.60 -2.73
CA VAL A 474 -8.31 -2.27 -1.58
C VAL A 474 -7.98 -1.56 -0.27
N GLU A 475 -8.99 -1.00 0.40
CA GLU A 475 -8.89 -0.52 1.78
C GLU A 475 -8.71 -1.70 2.74
N VAL A 476 -7.55 -1.86 3.37
CA VAL A 476 -7.25 -3.04 4.22
C VAL A 476 -7.53 -2.84 5.71
N PHE A 477 -7.89 -1.63 6.14
CA PHE A 477 -8.19 -1.28 7.54
C PHE A 477 -9.51 -0.51 7.67
N LYS A 478 -10.15 -0.58 8.85
CA LYS A 478 -11.40 0.15 9.17
C LYS A 478 -11.25 1.67 9.23
N VAL A 479 -10.07 2.11 9.64
CA VAL A 479 -9.71 3.52 9.73
C VAL A 479 -8.55 3.71 8.76
N PRO A 480 -8.60 4.72 7.86
CA PRO A 480 -7.48 5.05 6.99
C PRO A 480 -6.20 5.20 7.81
N THR A 481 -5.25 4.28 7.64
CA THR A 481 -4.04 4.17 8.47
C THR A 481 -2.86 3.76 7.59
N PRO A 482 -1.70 4.42 7.68
CA PRO A 482 -0.54 4.09 6.87
C PRO A 482 -0.12 2.62 6.97
N ILE A 483 0.07 1.98 5.82
CA ILE A 483 0.65 0.64 5.76
C ILE A 483 2.14 0.75 6.11
N THR A 484 2.58 0.00 7.11
CA THR A 484 3.96 0.03 7.63
C THR A 484 4.83 -1.09 7.07
N THR A 485 4.26 -2.25 6.74
CA THR A 485 4.99 -3.39 6.16
C THR A 485 4.04 -4.32 5.40
N MET A 486 4.54 -4.90 4.32
CA MET A 486 3.86 -5.94 3.55
C MET A 486 4.74 -7.19 3.42
N LYS A 487 4.13 -8.37 3.49
CA LYS A 487 4.76 -9.67 3.19
C LYS A 487 3.84 -10.47 2.29
N ILE A 488 4.41 -11.08 1.25
CA ILE A 488 3.69 -11.94 0.31
C ILE A 488 4.11 -13.39 0.47
N SER A 489 3.17 -14.33 0.38
CA SER A 489 3.43 -15.75 0.20
C SER A 489 2.74 -16.23 -1.08
N SER A 490 3.49 -16.30 -2.17
CA SER A 490 3.03 -16.85 -3.44
C SER A 490 2.64 -18.33 -3.32
N LYS A 491 3.27 -19.08 -2.40
CA LYS A 491 2.93 -20.48 -2.10
C LYS A 491 1.52 -20.61 -1.50
N ARG A 492 1.16 -19.70 -0.59
CA ARG A 492 -0.12 -19.69 0.15
C ARG A 492 -1.19 -18.86 -0.55
N GLN A 493 -0.77 -18.04 -1.52
CA GLN A 493 -1.60 -17.09 -2.26
C GLN A 493 -2.25 -16.03 -1.36
N GLN A 494 -1.46 -15.57 -0.39
CA GLN A 494 -1.83 -14.59 0.63
C GLN A 494 -0.84 -13.42 0.67
N LEU A 495 -1.38 -12.25 0.96
CA LEU A 495 -0.68 -11.01 1.28
C LEU A 495 -0.97 -10.65 2.74
N TYR A 496 0.05 -10.26 3.49
CA TYR A 496 -0.05 -9.83 4.87
C TYR A 496 0.37 -8.36 4.94
N VAL A 497 -0.52 -7.52 5.47
CA VAL A 497 -0.40 -6.06 5.44
C VAL A 497 -0.56 -5.53 6.86
N SER A 498 0.47 -4.89 7.40
CA SER A 498 0.44 -4.35 8.77
C SER A 498 0.43 -2.83 8.80
N SER A 499 -0.11 -2.28 9.88
CA SER A 499 -0.08 -0.86 10.21
C SER A 499 0.14 -0.67 11.71
N VAL A 500 0.00 0.57 12.20
CA VAL A 500 -0.01 0.82 13.65
C VAL A 500 -1.23 0.26 14.37
N VAL A 501 -2.33 -0.09 13.68
CA VAL A 501 -3.58 -0.57 14.30
C VAL A 501 -3.77 -2.10 14.25
N GLY A 502 -3.02 -2.83 13.43
CA GLY A 502 -3.18 -4.29 13.33
C GLY A 502 -2.55 -4.90 12.08
N LEU A 503 -2.93 -6.16 11.83
CA LEU A 503 -2.52 -6.97 10.68
C LEU A 503 -3.76 -7.38 9.87
N THR A 504 -3.72 -7.25 8.55
CA THR A 504 -4.73 -7.77 7.63
C THR A 504 -4.09 -8.80 6.70
N GLN A 505 -4.64 -10.01 6.68
CA GLN A 505 -4.38 -11.06 5.69
C GLN A 505 -5.38 -10.88 4.54
N LEU A 506 -4.91 -10.91 3.29
CA LEU A 506 -5.67 -10.65 2.07
C LEU A 506 -5.30 -11.68 0.99
N ALA A 507 -6.29 -12.30 0.34
CA ALA A 507 -6.04 -13.19 -0.79
C ALA A 507 -5.49 -12.44 -2.01
N LEU A 508 -4.49 -13.01 -2.72
CA LEU A 508 -3.89 -12.38 -3.91
C LEU A 508 -4.83 -12.28 -5.12
N HIS A 509 -5.95 -13.01 -5.08
CA HIS A 509 -6.97 -13.02 -6.12
C HIS A 509 -8.37 -13.00 -5.50
N ARG A 510 -9.27 -12.23 -6.12
CA ARG A 510 -10.68 -12.10 -5.69
C ARG A 510 -11.62 -12.31 -6.87
N CYS A 511 -11.33 -13.32 -7.70
CA CYS A 511 -11.96 -13.52 -9.01
C CYS A 511 -13.49 -13.48 -8.99
N ASP A 512 -14.13 -14.03 -7.96
CA ASP A 512 -15.58 -14.06 -7.82
C ASP A 512 -16.20 -12.65 -7.67
N VAL A 513 -15.42 -11.66 -7.22
CA VAL A 513 -15.82 -10.24 -7.12
C VAL A 513 -15.96 -9.58 -8.50
N TYR A 514 -15.24 -10.08 -9.52
CA TYR A 514 -15.37 -9.61 -10.89
C TYR A 514 -16.69 -10.04 -11.56
N GLY A 515 -17.50 -10.88 -10.91
CA GLY A 515 -18.88 -11.15 -11.32
C GLY A 515 -19.08 -12.40 -12.20
N GLU A 516 -20.35 -12.60 -12.57
CA GLU A 516 -20.84 -13.85 -13.16
C GLU A 516 -20.84 -13.86 -14.70
N ALA A 517 -20.40 -12.80 -15.37
CA ALA A 517 -20.30 -12.78 -16.83
C ALA A 517 -18.86 -12.97 -17.33
N CYS A 518 -18.72 -13.70 -18.44
CA CYS A 518 -17.44 -13.86 -19.14
C CYS A 518 -16.78 -12.51 -19.48
N ALA A 519 -17.60 -11.53 -19.87
CA ALA A 519 -17.11 -10.22 -20.27
C ALA A 519 -16.46 -9.48 -19.10
N ASP A 520 -17.08 -9.51 -17.92
CA ASP A 520 -16.56 -8.84 -16.73
C ASP A 520 -15.22 -9.46 -16.29
N CYS A 521 -15.15 -10.78 -16.28
CA CYS A 521 -13.91 -11.52 -16.00
C CYS A 521 -12.79 -11.22 -17.00
N CYS A 522 -13.13 -11.01 -18.28
CA CYS A 522 -12.18 -10.66 -19.32
C CYS A 522 -11.71 -9.20 -19.21
N LEU A 523 -12.60 -8.28 -18.84
CA LEU A 523 -12.30 -6.85 -18.66
C LEU A 523 -11.48 -6.58 -17.40
N ALA A 524 -11.57 -7.45 -16.38
CA ALA A 524 -10.76 -7.35 -15.17
C ALA A 524 -9.25 -7.45 -15.42
N ARG A 525 -8.82 -8.08 -16.53
CA ARG A 525 -7.40 -8.28 -16.94
C ARG A 525 -6.49 -8.89 -15.86
N ASP A 526 -7.04 -9.46 -14.78
CA ASP A 526 -6.27 -10.03 -13.68
C ASP A 526 -5.59 -11.36 -14.09
N PRO A 527 -4.24 -11.47 -14.08
CA PRO A 527 -3.54 -12.70 -14.47
C PRO A 527 -3.84 -13.88 -13.54
N TYR A 528 -4.33 -13.65 -12.31
CA TYR A 528 -4.76 -14.71 -11.42
C TYR A 528 -6.16 -15.26 -11.76
N CYS A 529 -6.93 -14.62 -12.64
CA CYS A 529 -8.35 -14.92 -12.86
C CYS A 529 -8.66 -15.24 -14.32
N ALA A 530 -9.54 -16.22 -14.53
CA ALA A 530 -10.01 -16.65 -15.84
C ALA A 530 -11.47 -17.13 -15.77
N TRP A 531 -12.22 -16.85 -16.83
CA TRP A 531 -13.56 -17.39 -17.00
C TRP A 531 -13.46 -18.91 -17.22
N ASP A 532 -14.17 -19.73 -16.45
CA ASP A 532 -14.06 -21.19 -16.56
C ASP A 532 -15.11 -21.85 -17.46
N GLY A 533 -16.14 -21.09 -17.83
CA GLY A 533 -17.36 -21.55 -18.51
C GLY A 533 -18.64 -21.20 -17.76
N LYS A 534 -18.58 -21.00 -16.43
CA LYS A 534 -19.70 -20.68 -15.54
C LYS A 534 -19.49 -19.42 -14.71
N SER A 535 -18.28 -19.19 -14.18
CA SER A 535 -17.96 -17.99 -13.39
C SER A 535 -16.53 -17.50 -13.65
N CYS A 536 -16.23 -16.28 -13.19
CA CYS A 536 -14.84 -15.85 -13.05
C CYS A 536 -14.21 -16.61 -11.89
N SER A 537 -13.08 -17.28 -12.12
CA SER A 537 -12.46 -18.16 -11.14
C SER A 537 -10.93 -18.09 -11.23
N ARG A 538 -10.23 -18.68 -10.26
CA ARG A 538 -8.77 -18.74 -10.28
C ARG A 538 -8.24 -19.42 -11.56
N TYR A 539 -7.30 -18.77 -12.23
CA TYR A 539 -6.58 -19.33 -13.37
C TYR A 539 -5.77 -20.57 -12.96
N SER A 540 -5.65 -21.51 -13.89
CA SER A 540 -4.88 -22.73 -13.73
C SER A 540 -4.59 -23.31 -15.12
N ALA A 541 -3.34 -23.71 -15.36
CA ALA A 541 -2.84 -24.19 -16.66
C ALA A 541 -3.35 -25.60 -17.09
N SER A 542 -4.45 -26.08 -16.51
CA SER A 542 -4.98 -27.43 -16.80
C SER A 542 -5.55 -27.53 -18.22
N GLN A 543 -4.92 -28.37 -19.05
CA GLN A 543 -5.28 -28.62 -20.45
C GLN A 543 -6.72 -29.18 -20.65
N LYS A 544 -7.40 -29.64 -19.60
CA LYS A 544 -8.69 -30.34 -19.69
C LYS A 544 -9.92 -29.42 -19.91
N ARG A 545 -9.78 -28.09 -19.93
CA ARG A 545 -10.93 -27.15 -20.08
C ARG A 545 -10.80 -26.21 -21.29
N ARG A 546 -11.25 -26.66 -22.46
CA ARG A 546 -11.39 -25.84 -23.70
C ARG A 546 -12.34 -24.61 -23.57
N SER A 547 -13.10 -24.54 -22.47
CA SER A 547 -13.98 -23.42 -22.12
C SER A 547 -13.26 -22.24 -21.47
N ARG A 548 -12.04 -22.40 -20.94
CA ARG A 548 -11.34 -21.33 -20.22
C ARG A 548 -11.01 -20.14 -21.13
N ARG A 549 -11.20 -18.92 -20.61
CA ARG A 549 -10.89 -17.65 -21.31
C ARG A 549 -10.21 -16.68 -20.37
N GLN A 550 -9.13 -16.08 -20.85
CA GLN A 550 -8.35 -15.04 -20.20
C GLN A 550 -7.65 -14.22 -21.30
N ASP A 551 -7.53 -12.92 -21.09
CA ASP A 551 -6.86 -11.98 -22.00
C ASP A 551 -6.33 -10.82 -21.17
N VAL A 552 -5.17 -11.03 -20.53
CA VAL A 552 -4.54 -10.03 -19.67
C VAL A 552 -4.07 -8.84 -20.52
N LYS A 553 -3.37 -9.14 -21.62
CA LYS A 553 -2.76 -8.12 -22.47
C LYS A 553 -3.78 -7.15 -23.09
N TYR A 554 -4.91 -7.62 -23.62
CA TYR A 554 -5.85 -6.79 -24.38
C TYR A 554 -7.25 -6.66 -23.75
N GLY A 555 -7.63 -7.55 -22.83
CA GLY A 555 -8.94 -7.50 -22.15
C GLY A 555 -10.14 -7.52 -23.09
N ASN A 556 -10.11 -8.30 -24.19
CA ASN A 556 -11.10 -8.18 -25.26
C ASN A 556 -12.25 -9.21 -25.16
N PRO A 557 -13.42 -8.86 -24.56
CA PRO A 557 -14.53 -9.79 -24.41
C PRO A 557 -15.16 -10.21 -25.75
N ILE A 558 -15.05 -9.42 -26.82
CA ILE A 558 -15.62 -9.75 -28.13
C ILE A 558 -14.91 -10.97 -28.74
N ARG A 559 -13.57 -11.06 -28.57
CA ARG A 559 -12.77 -12.20 -29.06
C ARG A 559 -12.85 -13.41 -28.14
N GLN A 560 -12.98 -13.19 -26.83
CA GLN A 560 -12.92 -14.26 -25.83
C GLN A 560 -14.30 -14.88 -25.51
N CYS A 561 -15.36 -14.08 -25.43
CA CYS A 561 -16.65 -14.51 -24.91
C CYS A 561 -17.65 -14.85 -26.03
N ARG A 562 -18.00 -16.15 -26.13
CA ARG A 562 -19.00 -16.63 -27.08
C ARG A 562 -20.35 -15.95 -26.84
N GLY A 563 -20.95 -15.42 -27.90
CA GLY A 563 -22.29 -14.82 -27.86
C GLY A 563 -22.37 -13.38 -27.30
N PHE A 564 -21.23 -12.73 -27.00
CA PHE A 564 -21.20 -11.35 -26.49
C PHE A 564 -21.98 -10.38 -27.40
N ASN A 565 -21.76 -10.43 -28.72
CA ASN A 565 -22.49 -9.62 -29.69
C ASN A 565 -23.93 -10.10 -29.97
N SER A 566 -24.26 -11.35 -29.63
CA SER A 566 -25.53 -11.99 -30.01
C SER A 566 -26.65 -11.78 -28.98
N ASN A 567 -26.29 -11.53 -27.70
CA ASN A 567 -27.24 -11.53 -26.58
C ASN A 567 -27.33 -10.19 -25.82
N ALA A 568 -26.65 -9.12 -26.27
CA ALA A 568 -26.58 -7.83 -25.58
C ALA A 568 -27.95 -7.14 -25.33
N ASN A 569 -29.00 -7.50 -26.08
CA ASN A 569 -30.38 -7.03 -25.87
C ASN A 569 -31.30 -8.08 -25.20
N LYS A 570 -30.83 -9.30 -24.90
CA LYS A 570 -31.68 -10.41 -24.38
C LYS A 570 -31.48 -10.74 -22.91
N ASN A 571 -30.31 -10.43 -22.33
CA ASN A 571 -29.95 -10.81 -20.97
C ASN A 571 -29.77 -9.60 -20.01
N THR A 572 -30.17 -8.40 -20.42
CA THR A 572 -30.13 -7.19 -19.57
C THR A 572 -31.24 -7.23 -18.52
N LEU A 573 -30.87 -7.24 -17.23
CA LEU A 573 -31.80 -7.30 -16.09
C LEU A 573 -32.76 -6.11 -16.07
N GLU A 574 -34.07 -6.38 -16.05
CA GLU A 574 -35.11 -5.34 -16.14
C GLU A 574 -35.67 -4.87 -14.78
N MET A 575 -35.19 -3.71 -14.29
CA MET A 575 -35.65 -2.98 -13.07
C MET A 575 -37.13 -2.50 -13.10
N VAL A 576 -37.94 -2.52 -12.03
CA VAL A 576 -39.28 -1.88 -12.04
C VAL A 576 -39.31 -0.79 -10.95
N GLN A 577 -39.58 0.47 -11.30
CA GLN A 577 -39.41 1.63 -10.42
C GLN A 577 -40.52 2.66 -10.65
N TYR A 578 -41.36 2.94 -9.65
CA TYR A 578 -42.60 3.72 -9.72
C TYR A 578 -42.45 5.17 -9.24
N GLY A 579 -43.35 6.08 -9.65
CA GLY A 579 -43.27 7.54 -9.43
C GLY A 579 -44.34 8.30 -10.21
N VAL A 580 -44.45 9.62 -10.03
CA VAL A 580 -45.69 10.38 -10.29
C VAL A 580 -45.48 11.57 -11.25
N GLU A 581 -46.48 11.91 -12.07
CA GLU A 581 -46.41 13.09 -12.95
C GLU A 581 -46.20 14.37 -12.12
N GLY A 582 -45.28 15.22 -12.56
CA GLY A 582 -44.81 16.39 -11.82
C GLY A 582 -43.74 16.11 -10.77
N SER A 583 -43.60 14.87 -10.26
CA SER A 583 -42.56 14.53 -9.28
C SER A 583 -41.17 14.40 -9.91
N SER A 584 -40.15 14.44 -9.06
CA SER A 584 -38.80 14.00 -9.43
C SER A 584 -38.67 12.47 -9.35
N THR A 585 -37.58 11.94 -9.91
CA THR A 585 -37.21 10.52 -9.86
C THR A 585 -35.70 10.37 -10.10
N PHE A 586 -35.07 9.45 -9.38
CA PHE A 586 -33.65 9.15 -9.51
C PHE A 586 -33.44 7.73 -10.06
N LEU A 587 -32.79 7.65 -11.22
CA LEU A 587 -32.42 6.38 -11.85
C LEU A 587 -30.99 6.05 -11.42
N GLU A 588 -30.85 5.20 -10.41
CA GLU A 588 -29.54 4.79 -9.90
C GLU A 588 -28.78 3.93 -10.93
N CYS A 589 -27.52 4.30 -11.18
CA CYS A 589 -26.61 3.56 -12.04
C CYS A 589 -25.18 4.03 -11.73
N GLN A 590 -24.51 3.33 -10.81
CA GLN A 590 -23.16 3.65 -10.41
C GLN A 590 -22.14 2.93 -11.32
N ALA A 591 -21.16 3.67 -11.83
CA ALA A 591 -20.07 3.10 -12.62
C ALA A 591 -19.30 2.13 -11.73
N ARG A 592 -19.34 0.86 -12.09
CA ARG A 592 -18.75 -0.19 -11.29
C ARG A 592 -17.21 -0.14 -11.41
N SER A 593 -16.62 0.02 -12.60
CA SER A 593 -15.19 0.35 -12.73
C SER A 593 -14.97 1.87 -12.68
N PRO A 594 -13.95 2.40 -11.96
CA PRO A 594 -13.60 3.82 -12.01
C PRO A 594 -13.09 4.28 -13.39
N HIS A 595 -12.70 3.33 -14.25
CA HIS A 595 -12.30 3.59 -15.64
C HIS A 595 -13.46 3.52 -16.64
N ALA A 596 -14.70 3.24 -16.19
CA ALA A 596 -15.88 3.15 -17.04
C ALA A 596 -16.66 4.47 -17.10
N VAL A 597 -16.94 4.95 -18.31
CA VAL A 597 -17.80 6.13 -18.53
C VAL A 597 -19.24 5.69 -18.77
N ILE A 598 -20.13 5.99 -17.81
CA ILE A 598 -21.57 5.81 -18.00
C ILE A 598 -22.11 6.84 -18.98
N LYS A 599 -22.82 6.34 -19.98
CA LYS A 599 -23.72 7.13 -20.83
C LYS A 599 -25.18 6.85 -20.44
N TRP A 600 -26.07 7.70 -20.93
CA TRP A 600 -27.53 7.57 -20.80
C TRP A 600 -28.13 7.92 -22.16
N HIS A 601 -28.90 7.04 -22.81
CA HIS A 601 -29.25 7.18 -24.25
C HIS A 601 -30.68 6.78 -24.65
N LEU A 602 -31.62 7.72 -24.81
CA LEU A 602 -33.04 7.58 -25.11
C LEU A 602 -33.42 6.85 -26.47
N GLN A 603 -33.95 5.59 -26.51
CA GLN A 603 -34.85 4.94 -27.52
C GLN A 603 -36.43 4.95 -27.27
N ARG A 604 -37.35 5.41 -28.18
CA ARG A 604 -38.86 5.37 -27.97
C ARG A 604 -39.56 4.10 -28.46
N ASP A 605 -40.73 3.80 -27.89
CA ASP A 605 -41.76 2.96 -28.55
C ASP A 605 -41.99 3.53 -29.94
N ASN A 606 -41.89 2.66 -30.94
CA ASN A 606 -41.91 2.97 -32.38
C ASN A 606 -40.62 3.61 -32.95
N SER A 607 -39.46 3.46 -32.30
CA SER A 607 -38.16 3.90 -32.84
C SER A 607 -36.98 3.06 -32.35
N ASP A 608 -36.25 2.39 -33.25
CA ASP A 608 -34.96 1.73 -32.93
C ASP A 608 -33.82 2.72 -32.67
N ARG A 609 -33.99 4.00 -33.00
CA ARG A 609 -32.96 5.03 -32.79
C ARG A 609 -32.84 5.42 -31.32
N ARG A 610 -31.60 5.31 -30.82
CA ARG A 610 -31.12 5.60 -29.46
C ARG A 610 -30.46 6.99 -29.43
N LYS A 611 -30.75 7.85 -28.42
CA LYS A 611 -30.26 9.24 -28.35
C LYS A 611 -29.59 9.58 -27.02
N GLU A 612 -28.31 9.90 -27.03
CA GLU A 612 -27.60 10.34 -25.82
C GLU A 612 -28.34 11.52 -25.12
N MET A 613 -28.71 11.31 -23.86
CA MET A 613 -29.31 12.31 -22.99
C MET A 613 -28.23 13.32 -22.60
N ARG A 614 -28.55 14.60 -22.75
CA ARG A 614 -27.72 15.72 -22.32
C ARG A 614 -28.30 16.30 -21.04
N SER A 615 -27.44 16.80 -20.16
CA SER A 615 -27.89 17.53 -18.97
C SER A 615 -28.62 18.80 -19.42
N ASP A 616 -29.81 19.06 -18.88
CA ASP A 616 -30.62 20.26 -19.13
C ASP A 616 -31.29 20.70 -17.81
N GLY A 617 -32.13 21.74 -17.83
CA GLY A 617 -32.82 22.22 -16.62
C GLY A 617 -33.74 21.19 -15.93
N ARG A 618 -34.04 20.06 -16.58
CA ARG A 618 -34.91 18.96 -16.11
C ARG A 618 -34.16 17.66 -15.87
N VAL A 619 -33.00 17.46 -16.48
CA VAL A 619 -32.18 16.23 -16.42
C VAL A 619 -30.81 16.56 -15.86
N LEU A 620 -30.48 16.02 -14.69
CA LEU A 620 -29.19 16.21 -14.04
C LEU A 620 -28.48 14.86 -13.91
N LYS A 621 -27.26 14.77 -14.47
CA LYS A 621 -26.39 13.60 -14.32
C LYS A 621 -25.57 13.75 -13.03
N THR A 622 -25.48 12.66 -12.27
CA THR A 622 -24.60 12.51 -11.10
C THR A 622 -23.71 11.28 -11.29
N GLU A 623 -22.70 11.10 -10.45
CA GLU A 623 -21.84 9.90 -10.47
C GLU A 623 -22.58 8.61 -10.06
N GLN A 624 -23.67 8.77 -9.29
CA GLN A 624 -24.48 7.68 -8.74
C GLN A 624 -25.69 7.34 -9.63
N GLY A 625 -26.05 8.20 -10.58
CA GLY A 625 -27.26 8.02 -11.40
C GLY A 625 -27.79 9.28 -12.09
N LEU A 626 -29.03 9.19 -12.59
CA LEU A 626 -29.70 10.25 -13.35
C LEU A 626 -30.92 10.80 -12.58
N LEU A 627 -30.88 12.08 -12.23
CA LEU A 627 -32.02 12.78 -11.64
C LEU A 627 -32.91 13.41 -12.73
N LEU A 628 -34.16 12.97 -12.79
CA LEU A 628 -35.23 13.60 -13.55
C LEU A 628 -36.00 14.52 -12.59
N ARG A 629 -36.05 15.83 -12.85
CA ARG A 629 -36.64 16.83 -11.95
C ARG A 629 -38.17 16.96 -12.07
N SER A 630 -38.75 16.58 -13.21
CA SER A 630 -40.20 16.61 -13.41
C SER A 630 -40.62 15.62 -14.49
N LEU A 631 -41.52 14.70 -14.13
CA LEU A 631 -42.08 13.67 -15.00
C LEU A 631 -43.32 14.19 -15.74
N GLN A 632 -43.49 13.80 -17.02
CA GLN A 632 -44.62 14.20 -17.86
C GLN A 632 -45.32 12.98 -18.48
N LYS A 633 -46.63 13.08 -18.76
CA LYS A 633 -47.54 12.07 -19.36
C LYS A 633 -47.10 11.29 -20.61
N ASN A 634 -45.92 11.53 -21.18
CA ASN A 634 -45.45 10.97 -22.46
C ASN A 634 -44.25 10.00 -22.33
N PHE A 635 -44.14 9.26 -21.22
CA PHE A 635 -43.07 8.27 -20.97
C PHE A 635 -43.62 6.88 -20.59
N LYS A 636 -43.15 5.82 -21.26
CA LYS A 636 -43.39 4.39 -20.93
C LYS A 636 -42.17 3.54 -21.40
N HIS A 637 -41.68 2.55 -20.64
CA HIS A 637 -40.68 1.49 -21.05
C HIS A 637 -39.28 1.94 -21.64
N THR A 638 -38.29 1.07 -21.98
CA THR A 638 -37.61 -0.05 -21.23
C THR A 638 -36.38 -0.62 -21.97
N LEU A 639 -35.27 -0.96 -21.26
CA LEU A 639 -34.26 -2.02 -21.58
C LEU A 639 -33.12 -2.01 -20.54
N VAL A 640 -33.18 -2.85 -19.49
CA VAL A 640 -32.98 -2.36 -18.10
C VAL A 640 -34.07 -1.35 -17.80
N LYS A 641 -35.21 -1.92 -17.44
CA LYS A 641 -36.44 -1.22 -17.09
C LYS A 641 -36.19 -0.36 -15.84
N LEU A 642 -36.95 0.72 -15.70
CA LEU A 642 -37.36 1.33 -14.42
C LEU A 642 -38.81 1.74 -14.66
N GLN A 643 -39.73 0.77 -14.53
CA GLN A 643 -41.13 0.91 -14.94
C GLN A 643 -41.92 1.84 -14.01
N LEU A 644 -42.04 3.09 -14.44
CA LEU A 644 -42.64 4.16 -13.68
C LEU A 644 -44.15 4.29 -13.94
N VAL A 645 -44.98 3.51 -13.22
CA VAL A 645 -46.44 3.71 -13.31
C VAL A 645 -46.85 4.89 -12.45
N VAL A 646 -46.97 6.03 -13.12
CA VAL A 646 -47.72 7.18 -12.65
C VAL A 646 -49.19 6.81 -12.52
N LEU A 647 -49.69 6.70 -11.30
CA LEU A 647 -51.12 6.73 -11.04
C LEU A 647 -51.62 8.16 -11.20
N SER A 648 -52.72 8.35 -11.93
CA SER A 648 -53.43 9.63 -11.91
C SER A 648 -54.16 9.78 -10.57
N SER A 649 -54.31 11.01 -10.06
CA SER A 649 -55.06 11.28 -8.82
C SER A 649 -56.49 10.72 -8.86
N ARG A 650 -57.09 10.62 -10.06
CA ARG A 650 -58.41 10.00 -10.28
C ARG A 650 -58.40 8.48 -10.12
N ALA A 651 -57.32 7.81 -10.53
CA ALA A 651 -57.16 6.36 -10.40
C ALA A 651 -56.86 5.93 -8.95
N VAL A 652 -56.24 6.80 -8.15
CA VAL A 652 -56.10 6.58 -6.70
C VAL A 652 -57.46 6.72 -6.02
N ASN A 653 -58.25 7.74 -6.36
CA ASN A 653 -59.57 7.96 -5.78
C ASN A 653 -60.59 6.86 -6.15
N SER A 654 -60.53 6.25 -7.34
CA SER A 654 -61.45 5.16 -7.69
C SER A 654 -61.22 3.88 -6.87
N VAL A 655 -59.96 3.55 -6.59
CA VAL A 655 -59.59 2.36 -5.78
C VAL A 655 -59.95 2.53 -4.30
N LEU A 656 -60.09 3.77 -3.82
CA LEU A 656 -60.51 4.08 -2.45
C LEU A 656 -62.04 4.01 -2.24
N VAL A 657 -62.85 3.93 -3.30
CA VAL A 657 -64.32 4.02 -3.22
C VAL A 657 -65.03 2.69 -3.53
N GLU A 658 -64.54 1.89 -4.48
CA GLU A 658 -65.17 0.59 -4.83
C GLU A 658 -64.71 -0.57 -3.91
N GLY A 659 -64.91 -0.37 -2.60
CA GLY A 659 -64.67 -1.37 -1.56
C GLY A 659 -65.93 -2.15 -1.16
N GLY A 660 -66.66 -2.77 -2.09
CA GLY A 660 -67.78 -3.65 -1.71
C GLY A 660 -68.70 -4.14 -2.84
N GLY A 661 -68.77 -5.47 -3.02
CA GLY A 661 -69.76 -6.15 -3.87
C GLY A 661 -69.13 -6.83 -5.08
N GLY A 662 -69.14 -8.18 -5.12
CA GLY A 662 -68.54 -8.95 -6.21
C GLY A 662 -69.55 -9.57 -7.17
N LEU A 663 -69.05 -10.14 -8.27
CA LEU A 663 -69.48 -11.41 -8.89
C LEU A 663 -68.43 -11.82 -9.95
N ALA A 664 -68.38 -13.11 -10.30
CA ALA A 664 -67.31 -13.76 -11.07
C ALA A 664 -67.89 -14.53 -12.30
N PRO A 665 -67.20 -15.49 -12.95
CA PRO A 665 -65.92 -15.41 -13.67
C PRO A 665 -65.96 -16.01 -15.11
N SER A 666 -65.00 -15.69 -15.98
CA SER A 666 -64.48 -16.55 -17.08
C SER A 666 -63.35 -15.83 -17.85
N SER A 667 -62.37 -16.46 -18.50
CA SER A 667 -61.70 -17.77 -18.33
C SER A 667 -60.54 -17.82 -19.34
N LEU A 668 -59.32 -18.27 -18.96
CA LEU A 668 -58.37 -19.07 -19.78
C LEU A 668 -57.02 -19.27 -19.06
N HIS A 669 -56.41 -20.45 -19.29
CA HIS A 669 -55.13 -20.91 -18.71
C HIS A 669 -53.91 -20.21 -19.37
N SER A 670 -52.64 -20.35 -18.94
CA SER A 670 -51.97 -21.15 -17.90
C SER A 670 -50.63 -20.50 -17.52
N SER A 671 -50.07 -20.77 -16.34
CA SER A 671 -48.63 -21.10 -16.17
C SER A 671 -48.25 -21.36 -14.70
N SER A 672 -47.18 -22.13 -14.52
CA SER A 672 -46.70 -22.67 -13.24
C SER A 672 -45.82 -21.68 -12.45
N THR A 673 -46.19 -21.48 -11.18
CA THR A 673 -45.29 -21.23 -10.02
C THR A 673 -44.10 -20.28 -10.22
N GLN A 674 -44.30 -19.00 -9.86
CA GLN A 674 -43.27 -18.17 -9.24
C GLN A 674 -43.75 -17.68 -7.88
N TRP A 675 -42.82 -17.62 -6.92
CA TRP A 675 -43.07 -17.34 -5.51
C TRP A 675 -43.37 -15.84 -5.32
N THR A 676 -44.56 -15.49 -4.83
CA THR A 676 -44.92 -14.11 -4.47
C THR A 676 -44.88 -13.91 -2.95
N PRO A 677 -44.43 -12.74 -2.44
CA PRO A 677 -44.59 -12.41 -1.03
C PRO A 677 -46.08 -12.21 -0.72
N SER A 678 -46.54 -12.65 0.45
CA SER A 678 -47.96 -12.55 0.82
C SER A 678 -48.36 -11.11 1.19
N ALA A 679 -49.63 -10.77 0.97
CA ALA A 679 -50.19 -9.43 1.21
C ALA A 679 -50.12 -8.95 2.68
N GLY A 680 -49.68 -9.79 3.63
CA GLY A 680 -49.44 -9.41 5.01
C GLY A 680 -48.28 -8.43 5.17
N GLN A 681 -47.18 -8.63 4.44
CA GLN A 681 -45.95 -7.81 4.60
C GLN A 681 -46.15 -6.34 4.20
N TYR A 682 -47.15 -6.05 3.35
CA TYR A 682 -47.51 -4.67 2.99
C TYR A 682 -48.29 -3.95 4.10
N LYS A 683 -48.99 -4.69 4.98
CA LYS A 683 -49.69 -4.10 6.14
C LYS A 683 -48.72 -3.73 7.26
N ASP A 684 -47.71 -4.55 7.52
CA ASP A 684 -46.69 -4.26 8.53
C ASP A 684 -45.92 -2.97 8.19
N LEU A 685 -45.56 -2.79 6.92
CA LEU A 685 -44.84 -1.61 6.44
C LEU A 685 -45.69 -0.33 6.52
N LEU A 686 -47.00 -0.42 6.24
CA LEU A 686 -47.94 0.68 6.47
C LEU A 686 -48.17 0.96 7.97
N THR A 687 -48.11 -0.06 8.82
CA THR A 687 -48.26 0.09 10.27
C THR A 687 -47.04 0.81 10.87
N ILE A 688 -45.82 0.45 10.44
CA ILE A 688 -44.58 1.14 10.82
C ILE A 688 -44.63 2.63 10.38
N LEU A 689 -45.07 2.91 9.16
CA LEU A 689 -45.22 4.29 8.66
C LEU A 689 -46.32 5.09 9.37
N SER A 690 -47.25 4.43 10.07
CA SER A 690 -48.32 5.07 10.84
C SER A 690 -47.96 5.35 12.31
N GLN A 691 -46.77 4.95 12.77
CA GLN A 691 -46.35 5.16 14.16
C GLN A 691 -46.08 6.66 14.44
N PRO A 692 -46.56 7.22 15.57
CA PRO A 692 -46.38 8.63 15.90
C PRO A 692 -44.91 9.03 16.06
N GLU A 693 -44.05 8.08 16.43
CA GLU A 693 -42.59 8.24 16.51
C GLU A 693 -41.97 8.60 15.15
N MET A 694 -42.51 8.06 14.05
CA MET A 694 -42.02 8.33 12.70
C MET A 694 -42.43 9.75 12.20
N SER A 695 -43.57 10.26 12.70
CA SER A 695 -43.94 11.67 12.55
C SER A 695 -43.01 12.59 13.36
N LEU A 696 -42.64 12.17 14.57
CA LEU A 696 -41.72 12.91 15.44
C LEU A 696 -40.32 13.04 14.82
N ILE A 697 -39.82 11.98 14.17
CA ILE A 697 -38.55 11.99 13.44
C ILE A 697 -38.62 12.90 12.21
N ASN A 698 -39.71 12.87 11.43
CA ASN A 698 -39.89 13.80 10.30
C ASN A 698 -39.95 15.27 10.77
N GLN A 699 -40.58 15.54 11.91
CA GLN A 699 -40.62 16.86 12.51
C GLN A 699 -39.22 17.29 13.01
N TYR A 700 -38.51 16.41 13.72
CA TYR A 700 -37.12 16.64 14.14
C TYR A 700 -36.18 16.90 12.96
N CYS A 701 -36.34 16.18 11.84
CA CYS A 701 -35.59 16.47 10.62
C CYS A 701 -35.96 17.84 10.03
N GLN A 702 -37.24 18.21 9.96
CA GLN A 702 -37.65 19.54 9.47
C GLN A 702 -37.12 20.67 10.36
N ASP A 703 -37.15 20.50 11.68
CA ASP A 703 -36.60 21.46 12.64
C ASP A 703 -35.08 21.58 12.51
N TYR A 704 -34.38 20.45 12.33
CA TYR A 704 -32.93 20.42 12.09
C TYR A 704 -32.52 21.17 10.81
N TRP A 705 -33.31 21.07 9.73
CA TRP A 705 -33.10 21.84 8.49
C TRP A 705 -33.43 23.33 8.64
N GLN A 706 -34.19 23.76 9.66
CA GLN A 706 -34.43 25.17 9.95
C GLN A 706 -33.40 25.80 10.90
N PHE A 707 -32.63 24.98 11.65
CA PHE A 707 -31.60 25.43 12.59
C PHE A 707 -30.15 25.23 12.09
N GLY A 708 -29.91 25.58 10.82
CA GLY A 708 -28.56 25.70 10.26
C GLY A 708 -27.81 26.95 10.75
N ASP A 709 -27.08 26.79 11.87
CA ASP A 709 -26.01 27.64 12.43
C ASP A 709 -26.33 29.14 12.75
N PRO A 710 -26.53 29.50 14.03
CA PRO A 710 -26.75 30.88 14.48
C PRO A 710 -25.54 31.83 14.44
N LEU A 711 -24.34 31.41 14.00
CA LEU A 711 -23.12 32.23 14.10
C LEU A 711 -22.76 33.10 12.88
N LEU A 712 -23.59 33.14 11.83
CA LEU A 712 -23.41 34.07 10.70
C LEU A 712 -24.58 35.07 10.47
N GLY A 713 -25.51 35.18 11.42
CA GLY A 713 -26.74 35.99 11.26
C GLY A 713 -26.74 37.39 11.88
N ALA A 714 -25.75 37.76 12.70
CA ALA A 714 -25.87 38.88 13.66
C ALA A 714 -24.90 40.07 13.50
N LEU A 715 -24.26 40.25 12.33
CA LEU A 715 -23.42 41.43 12.04
C LEU A 715 -23.58 41.96 10.60
N LYS A 716 -24.79 42.44 10.24
CA LYS A 716 -24.99 43.30 9.04
C LYS A 716 -26.35 44.02 8.98
N ALA A 717 -26.72 44.72 10.05
CA ALA A 717 -27.92 45.58 10.04
C ALA A 717 -27.83 46.80 10.99
N LYS A 718 -26.67 47.46 11.10
CA LYS A 718 -26.59 48.82 11.71
C LYS A 718 -25.45 49.72 11.21
N ASP A 719 -24.27 49.19 10.92
CA ASP A 719 -23.11 50.02 10.49
C ASP A 719 -22.98 50.27 8.97
N LEU A 720 -24.08 50.14 8.21
CA LEU A 720 -24.12 50.48 6.78
C LEU A 720 -24.96 51.74 6.49
N LYS A 721 -24.95 52.69 7.44
CA LYS A 721 -25.62 53.99 7.28
C LYS A 721 -24.81 55.23 7.70
N GLU A 722 -23.57 55.08 8.17
CA GLU A 722 -22.69 56.20 8.53
C GLU A 722 -21.49 56.42 7.58
N LEU A 723 -21.28 55.54 6.58
CA LEU A 723 -20.14 55.67 5.65
C LEU A 723 -20.50 56.19 4.25
N LYS A 724 -21.67 56.83 4.09
CA LYS A 724 -22.11 57.33 2.78
C LYS A 724 -23.09 58.51 2.87
N ASP A 725 -22.70 59.60 3.55
CA ASP A 725 -23.26 60.95 3.32
C ASP A 725 -22.48 62.09 4.03
N GLN A 726 -21.16 62.21 3.81
CA GLN A 726 -20.43 63.45 4.09
C GLN A 726 -19.35 63.75 3.04
N LYS A 727 -19.71 64.48 1.97
CA LYS A 727 -18.79 65.40 1.25
C LYS A 727 -19.52 66.29 0.23
N LYS A 728 -19.78 67.54 0.61
CA LYS A 728 -19.74 68.83 -0.17
C LYS A 728 -20.65 69.89 0.50
N PRO A 729 -20.40 71.21 0.34
CA PRO A 729 -19.10 71.90 0.42
C PRO A 729 -19.17 73.25 1.20
N ARG A 730 -18.08 73.73 1.83
CA ARG A 730 -17.90 75.19 2.08
C ARG A 730 -16.44 75.63 2.39
N ASN A 731 -16.06 76.74 1.75
CA ASN A 731 -14.75 77.42 1.71
C ASN A 731 -14.08 77.78 3.07
N ARG A 732 -12.72 77.73 3.12
CA ARG A 732 -11.82 78.91 2.90
C ARG A 732 -10.30 78.63 3.04
N ARG A 733 -9.52 79.20 2.10
CA ARG A 733 -8.16 79.82 2.22
C ARG A 733 -6.86 79.01 2.43
N HIS A 734 -6.09 78.92 1.33
CA HIS A 734 -4.71 79.44 1.08
C HIS A 734 -3.41 78.71 1.52
N HIS A 735 -2.43 78.78 0.59
CA HIS A 735 -0.99 78.41 0.61
C HIS A 735 -0.62 76.92 0.79
N GLY A 736 0.35 76.36 0.04
CA GLY A 736 1.12 76.88 -1.11
C GLY A 736 2.25 75.89 -1.50
N GLU A 737 2.72 75.92 -2.78
CA GLU A 737 4.01 75.42 -3.34
C GLU A 737 4.47 73.95 -3.02
N GLU A 738 5.14 73.15 -3.88
CA GLU A 738 5.65 73.24 -5.26
C GLU A 738 5.94 71.81 -5.83
N GLU A 739 5.99 71.67 -7.17
CA GLU A 739 6.70 70.68 -8.06
C GLU A 739 6.62 69.14 -7.78
N GLU A 740 6.22 68.25 -8.71
CA GLU A 740 6.75 67.86 -10.07
C GLU A 740 8.12 67.11 -10.02
N LYS A 741 8.42 66.05 -10.80
CA LYS A 741 7.69 65.22 -11.78
C LYS A 741 8.42 63.86 -12.05
N GLU A 742 7.84 63.00 -12.88
CA GLU A 742 8.49 61.87 -13.59
C GLU A 742 9.67 62.40 -14.46
N ASP A 743 10.73 61.65 -14.84
CA ASP A 743 10.69 60.50 -15.76
C ASP A 743 12.11 59.91 -16.05
N GLN A 744 12.11 58.83 -16.85
CA GLN A 744 13.20 58.04 -17.47
C GLN A 744 14.50 58.74 -17.94
N GLU A 745 15.66 58.06 -17.86
CA GLU A 745 16.50 57.68 -19.03
C GLU A 745 17.67 56.71 -18.72
N GLU A 746 18.36 56.25 -19.78
CA GLU A 746 19.34 55.15 -19.84
C GLU A 746 20.81 55.54 -19.47
N VAL A 747 21.71 54.54 -19.49
CA VAL A 747 23.12 54.54 -19.97
C VAL A 747 24.17 53.94 -19.00
N GLU A 748 24.84 52.90 -19.52
CA GLU A 748 26.18 52.33 -19.24
C GLU A 748 26.84 52.46 -17.84
N THR A 749 27.07 51.31 -17.18
CA THR A 749 28.43 50.71 -17.11
C THR A 749 28.40 49.24 -16.69
#